data_AF-A0AAF0H2U3-F1
#
_entry.id   AF-A0AAF0H2U3-F1
#
_cell.length_a   1.000
_cell.length_b   1.000
_cell.length_c   1.000
_cell.angle_alpha   90.00
_cell.angle_beta   90.00
_cell.angle_gamma   90.00
#
_symmetry.space_group_name_H-M   'P 1'
#
loop_
_entity.id
_entity.type
_entity.pdbx_description
1 polymer ?
#
loop_
_entity_poly.entity_id
_entity_poly.type
_entity_poly.pdbx_seq_one_letter_code
_entity_poly.pdbx_strand_id
1 'polypeptide(L)'
;MTIPGVVIVGGAHGTLALARSLGALNVPVYYLTHDSPLPGWSRFVRETIRWDGPHDAGAMEFLRQMAAKRGLKGCLLVPSGDGEVQLVAQHREELSALYKIVLPDWTALQWLCEKPLLYQRAAELGVDIPRTYALASAADIDTLDIMFPVILKPNMGGGDTTIARAKVICADDRHALKAAFADASEEIGVGNVVVQERIPGGGESQFSYAALWLNGEPVAEFTARRVRQYPVDFGYTSTRVEVVDNGKAVEAARKILKSAGHSGLVEAEFKLDHRDGKLKLLDVNPRPWSWFGLCSAARVDLGALLWRVANGEPVGPLGDARQGVSWSYLVRDAVAAFTLARRGQAKIGDYLASLGKIRSWAAFAPKDPLPGLIDLPLTVSRVVRKRLLPGLTSGQSRRNFFQPIKRLVKYGVIRAGLEMSSLPAVRSAFPSFAGRGVIFTLHHVRPGGVVSAFAPNVQLSVTPQFLEEAIQAALECGLVPVHLHDLPALLADNHEGRSFCAFTLDDGYRNNADYAAPIFRKYAVPYTIFITPGFVERTRSLWWETAAALTQKAASFEFDFGAGPEQVACASPSQKAEAFTRLEDFVQNFSEDEAVERIDHVARQHGVDPIAIVDELVMDEDELKALAQDPLVHFGAHTVTHVNMRKVDATRLAYEIAESTRRVEAYVDRRPQSFSYPYGWVKAVGEREAKAVHDAGFSAAVTTQAGVIDPRCLEKPTQLPRVSLNGRFQKKRFVKALISGLPFRFI
;
A
#
# COMPACT_ATOMS: atom_id res chain seq x y z
N MET A 1 -37.62 -16.66 1.28
CA MET A 1 -37.11 -15.90 2.45
C MET A 1 -35.74 -15.36 2.09
N THR A 2 -35.46 -14.08 2.36
CA THR A 2 -34.15 -13.47 2.11
C THR A 2 -33.16 -13.94 3.17
N ILE A 3 -32.00 -14.47 2.77
CA ILE A 3 -30.93 -14.88 3.68
C ILE A 3 -30.34 -13.63 4.34
N PRO A 4 -30.38 -13.47 5.67
CA PRO A 4 -29.79 -12.32 6.35
C PRO A 4 -28.29 -12.20 6.07
N GLY A 5 -27.84 -11.00 5.69
CA GLY A 5 -26.44 -10.73 5.38
C GLY A 5 -25.54 -10.65 6.62
N VAL A 6 -24.26 -10.44 6.37
CA VAL A 6 -23.23 -10.17 7.37
C VAL A 6 -22.46 -8.90 7.00
N VAL A 7 -22.17 -8.08 8.01
CA VAL A 7 -21.28 -6.93 7.93
C VAL A 7 -20.04 -7.28 8.75
N ILE A 8 -18.89 -7.39 8.09
CA ILE A 8 -17.60 -7.64 8.76
C ILE A 8 -16.81 -6.33 8.76
N VAL A 9 -16.39 -5.88 9.95
CA VAL A 9 -15.72 -4.58 10.11
C VAL A 9 -14.24 -4.79 10.49
N GLY A 10 -13.35 -4.24 9.66
CA GLY A 10 -11.90 -4.27 9.86
C GLY A 10 -11.25 -5.63 9.60
N GLY A 11 -9.97 -5.73 9.97
CA GLY A 11 -9.18 -6.95 9.87
C GLY A 11 -8.74 -7.32 8.46
N ALA A 12 -7.91 -8.37 8.37
CA ALA A 12 -7.27 -8.82 7.12
C ALA A 12 -7.51 -10.32 6.86
N HIS A 13 -6.53 -11.17 7.16
CA HIS A 13 -6.60 -12.62 6.82
C HIS A 13 -7.74 -13.36 7.52
N GLY A 14 -8.02 -13.04 8.79
CA GLY A 14 -9.16 -13.60 9.52
C GLY A 14 -10.49 -13.23 8.88
N THR A 15 -10.66 -11.95 8.54
CA THR A 15 -11.82 -11.42 7.80
C THR A 15 -12.00 -12.09 6.44
N LEU A 16 -10.93 -12.26 5.68
CA LEU A 16 -10.96 -12.96 4.39
C LEU A 16 -11.44 -14.41 4.55
N ALA A 17 -10.93 -15.12 5.57
CA ALA A 17 -11.35 -16.49 5.85
C ALA A 17 -12.82 -16.57 6.28
N LEU A 18 -13.28 -15.64 7.14
CA LEU A 18 -14.67 -15.53 7.55
C LEU A 18 -15.59 -15.25 6.35
N ALA A 19 -15.22 -14.31 5.49
CA ALA A 19 -15.98 -13.99 4.27
C ALA A 19 -16.11 -15.21 3.35
N ARG A 20 -15.07 -16.03 3.22
CA ARG A 20 -15.12 -17.29 2.44
C ARG A 20 -16.03 -18.34 3.05
N SER A 21 -15.97 -18.52 4.36
CA SER A 21 -16.86 -19.43 5.09
C SER A 21 -18.33 -19.05 4.89
N LEU A 22 -18.67 -17.79 5.10
CA LEU A 22 -20.04 -17.28 4.96
C LEU A 22 -20.51 -17.25 3.50
N GLY A 23 -19.64 -16.87 2.58
CA GLY A 23 -19.94 -16.89 1.15
C GLY A 23 -20.18 -18.29 0.59
N ALA A 24 -19.56 -19.33 1.17
CA ALA A 24 -19.87 -20.72 0.81
C ALA A 24 -21.29 -21.15 1.20
N LEU A 25 -21.92 -20.45 2.15
CA LEU A 25 -23.33 -20.60 2.52
C LEU A 25 -24.27 -19.68 1.73
N ASN A 26 -23.75 -18.95 0.73
CA ASN A 26 -24.47 -17.91 -0.01
C ASN A 26 -24.99 -16.75 0.87
N VAL A 27 -24.37 -16.51 2.03
CA VAL A 27 -24.66 -15.35 2.86
C VAL A 27 -24.09 -14.09 2.18
N PRO A 28 -24.88 -13.02 1.99
CA PRO A 28 -24.37 -11.75 1.48
C PRO A 28 -23.36 -11.12 2.45
N VAL A 29 -22.10 -10.97 2.02
CA VAL A 29 -21.02 -10.39 2.85
C VAL A 29 -20.73 -8.95 2.45
N TYR A 30 -20.83 -8.04 3.41
CA TYR A 30 -20.43 -6.63 3.28
C TYR A 30 -19.17 -6.42 4.12
N TYR A 31 -18.12 -5.87 3.51
CA TYR A 31 -16.84 -5.64 4.17
C TYR A 31 -16.60 -4.15 4.39
N LEU A 32 -16.46 -3.74 5.64
CA LEU A 32 -16.17 -2.35 6.03
C LEU A 32 -14.70 -2.23 6.44
N THR A 33 -13.92 -1.35 5.79
CA THR A 33 -12.46 -1.28 5.98
C THR A 33 -11.90 0.13 5.98
N HIS A 34 -10.87 0.36 6.80
CA HIS A 34 -10.09 1.59 6.85
C HIS A 34 -8.59 1.35 6.62
N ASP A 35 -8.11 0.12 6.80
CA ASP A 35 -6.68 -0.22 6.92
C ASP A 35 -6.22 -1.37 5.99
N SER A 36 -7.14 -2.18 5.48
CA SER A 36 -6.80 -3.40 4.71
C SER A 36 -7.72 -3.61 3.51
N PRO A 37 -7.20 -3.62 2.27
CA PRO A 37 -8.02 -3.92 1.09
C PRO A 37 -8.19 -5.43 0.85
N LEU A 38 -7.44 -6.29 1.55
CA LEU A 38 -7.28 -7.71 1.19
C LEU A 38 -8.61 -8.50 1.11
N PRO A 39 -9.51 -8.44 2.11
CA PRO A 39 -10.79 -9.15 2.03
C PRO A 39 -11.69 -8.65 0.91
N GLY A 40 -11.60 -7.36 0.56
CA GLY A 40 -12.42 -6.76 -0.50
C GLY A 40 -12.16 -7.29 -1.91
N TRP A 41 -11.05 -8.01 -2.10
CA TRP A 41 -10.75 -8.72 -3.35
C TRP A 41 -11.32 -10.15 -3.40
N SER A 42 -11.96 -10.62 -2.33
CA SER A 42 -12.62 -11.92 -2.33
C SER A 42 -13.89 -11.85 -3.17
N ARG A 43 -14.12 -12.86 -4.02
CA ARG A 43 -15.37 -13.00 -4.77
C ARG A 43 -16.60 -13.18 -3.86
N PHE A 44 -16.38 -13.55 -2.60
CA PHE A 44 -17.43 -13.76 -1.61
C PHE A 44 -17.85 -12.48 -0.91
N VAL A 45 -17.10 -11.38 -1.09
CA VAL A 45 -17.50 -10.04 -0.64
C VAL A 45 -18.37 -9.41 -1.71
N ARG A 46 -19.63 -9.12 -1.35
CA ARG A 46 -20.60 -8.46 -2.23
C ARG A 46 -20.27 -7.00 -2.43
N GLU A 47 -19.87 -6.32 -1.37
CA GLU A 47 -19.52 -4.91 -1.39
C GLU A 47 -18.42 -4.60 -0.38
N THR A 48 -17.45 -3.78 -0.78
CA THR A 48 -16.44 -3.20 0.11
C THR A 48 -16.75 -1.72 0.33
N ILE A 49 -16.85 -1.33 1.58
CA ILE A 49 -17.20 0.01 2.03
C ILE A 49 -16.00 0.58 2.79
N ARG A 50 -15.63 1.83 2.48
CA ARG A 50 -14.59 2.55 3.24
C ARG A 50 -15.22 3.43 4.31
N TRP A 51 -14.52 3.54 5.44
CA TRP A 51 -14.83 4.44 6.56
C TRP A 51 -13.53 4.89 7.23
N ASP A 52 -13.64 5.84 8.16
CA ASP A 52 -12.49 6.49 8.80
C ASP A 52 -11.91 5.69 9.99
N GLY A 53 -12.56 4.59 10.38
CA GLY A 53 -12.08 3.65 11.39
C GLY A 53 -12.82 3.74 12.74
N PRO A 54 -12.48 2.86 13.69
CA PRO A 54 -13.24 2.72 14.94
C PRO A 54 -13.01 3.83 15.97
N HIS A 55 -11.97 4.65 15.78
CA HIS A 55 -11.62 5.76 16.68
C HIS A 55 -12.09 7.12 16.15
N ASP A 56 -12.74 7.16 14.99
CA ASP A 56 -13.31 8.39 14.43
C ASP A 56 -14.57 8.82 15.19
N ALA A 57 -14.73 10.12 15.41
CA ALA A 57 -15.88 10.67 16.14
C ALA A 57 -17.23 10.39 15.46
N GLY A 58 -17.23 10.19 14.13
CA GLY A 58 -18.39 9.85 13.33
C GLY A 58 -18.64 8.35 13.16
N ALA A 59 -17.83 7.46 13.73
CA ALA A 59 -17.89 6.01 13.52
C ALA A 59 -19.28 5.41 13.82
N MET A 60 -19.90 5.81 14.93
CA MET A 60 -21.23 5.34 15.34
C MET A 60 -22.34 5.83 14.40
N GLU A 61 -22.30 7.11 14.03
CA GLU A 61 -23.25 7.69 13.09
C GLU A 61 -23.13 7.03 11.71
N PHE A 62 -21.91 6.72 11.27
CA PHE A 62 -21.67 5.98 10.04
C PHE A 62 -22.33 4.60 10.06
N LEU A 63 -22.14 3.81 11.13
CA LEU A 63 -22.76 2.49 11.29
C LEU A 63 -24.29 2.57 11.31
N ARG A 64 -24.85 3.62 11.92
CA ARG A 64 -26.30 3.89 11.95
C ARG A 64 -26.85 4.20 10.55
N GLN A 65 -26.21 5.11 9.82
CA GLN A 65 -26.62 5.47 8.46
C GLN A 65 -26.49 4.30 7.50
N MET A 66 -25.46 3.47 7.67
CA MET A 66 -25.24 2.29 6.86
C MET A 66 -26.39 1.28 7.01
N ALA A 67 -26.88 1.06 8.24
CA ALA A 67 -28.03 0.18 8.49
C ALA A 67 -29.28 0.66 7.73
N ALA A 68 -29.54 1.97 7.76
CA ALA A 68 -30.73 2.59 7.17
C ALA A 68 -30.66 2.72 5.64
N LYS A 69 -29.60 3.35 5.12
CA LYS A 69 -29.49 3.71 3.69
C LYS A 69 -29.24 2.49 2.78
N ARG A 70 -28.63 1.43 3.31
CA ARG A 70 -28.24 0.24 2.52
C ARG A 70 -29.08 -1.00 2.83
N GLY A 71 -30.13 -0.85 3.64
CA GLY A 71 -31.02 -1.96 4.01
C GLY A 71 -30.31 -3.10 4.74
N LEU A 72 -29.29 -2.79 5.56
CA LEU A 72 -28.49 -3.79 6.29
C LEU A 72 -29.06 -4.12 7.68
N LYS A 73 -30.23 -3.56 8.03
CA LYS A 73 -30.90 -3.84 9.29
C LYS A 73 -31.14 -5.35 9.46
N GLY A 74 -30.77 -5.88 10.63
CA GLY A 74 -30.89 -7.31 10.95
C GLY A 74 -29.77 -8.20 10.41
N CYS A 75 -28.77 -7.64 9.71
CA CYS A 75 -27.54 -8.37 9.37
C CYS A 75 -26.72 -8.67 10.62
N LEU A 76 -25.94 -9.76 10.58
CA LEU A 76 -24.94 -10.04 11.61
C LEU A 76 -23.78 -9.06 11.49
N LEU A 77 -23.41 -8.37 12.58
CA LEU A 77 -22.25 -7.49 12.65
C LEU A 77 -21.09 -8.22 13.33
N VAL A 78 -19.95 -8.34 12.65
CA VAL A 78 -18.75 -9.03 13.16
C VAL A 78 -17.55 -8.08 13.19
N PRO A 79 -17.14 -7.58 14.37
CA PRO A 79 -15.88 -6.84 14.49
C PRO A 79 -14.69 -7.78 14.31
N SER A 80 -13.72 -7.38 13.49
CA SER A 80 -12.55 -8.21 13.12
C SER A 80 -11.20 -7.57 13.41
N GLY A 81 -11.18 -6.39 14.05
CA GLY A 81 -10.00 -5.76 14.65
C GLY A 81 -10.26 -5.39 16.10
N ASP A 82 -9.20 -5.12 16.86
CA ASP A 82 -9.30 -4.88 18.31
C ASP A 82 -10.06 -3.58 18.62
N GLY A 83 -9.81 -2.52 17.84
CA GLY A 83 -10.55 -1.25 17.97
C GLY A 83 -12.03 -1.40 17.58
N GLU A 84 -12.34 -2.18 16.54
CA GLU A 84 -13.72 -2.48 16.16
C GLU A 84 -14.46 -3.30 17.23
N VAL A 85 -13.77 -4.26 17.87
CA VAL A 85 -14.32 -5.04 18.98
C VAL A 85 -14.70 -4.10 20.12
N GLN A 86 -13.81 -3.18 20.49
CA GLN A 86 -14.07 -2.21 21.55
C GLN A 86 -15.26 -1.31 21.22
N LEU A 87 -15.28 -0.71 20.02
CA LEU A 87 -16.38 0.14 19.55
C LEU A 87 -17.73 -0.59 19.60
N VAL A 88 -17.80 -1.78 19.03
CA VAL A 88 -19.05 -2.56 18.96
C VAL A 88 -19.51 -2.98 20.35
N ALA A 89 -18.60 -3.37 21.24
CA ALA A 89 -18.94 -3.78 22.60
C ALA A 89 -19.38 -2.59 23.48
N GLN A 90 -18.78 -1.41 23.32
CA GLN A 90 -19.15 -0.18 24.06
C GLN A 90 -20.52 0.34 23.64
N HIS A 91 -20.87 0.22 22.36
CA HIS A 91 -22.16 0.67 21.82
C HIS A 91 -23.12 -0.49 21.51
N ARG A 92 -22.94 -1.62 22.19
CA ARG A 92 -23.68 -2.85 21.91
C ARG A 92 -25.19 -2.67 21.96
N GLU A 93 -25.71 -1.96 22.96
CA GLU A 93 -27.15 -1.76 23.14
C GLU A 93 -27.77 -1.04 21.94
N GLU A 94 -27.19 0.09 21.54
CA GLU A 94 -27.66 0.88 20.39
C GLU A 94 -27.52 0.09 19.08
N LEU A 95 -26.38 -0.55 18.85
CA LEU A 95 -26.14 -1.31 17.62
C LEU A 95 -27.01 -2.57 17.54
N SER A 96 -27.41 -3.15 18.66
CA SER A 96 -28.30 -4.33 18.69
C SER A 96 -29.72 -4.01 18.21
N ALA A 97 -30.13 -2.74 18.21
CA ALA A 97 -31.40 -2.31 17.59
C ALA A 97 -31.34 -2.33 16.04
N LEU A 98 -30.13 -2.36 15.47
CA LEU A 98 -29.88 -2.28 14.03
C LEU A 98 -29.32 -3.59 13.46
N TYR A 99 -28.45 -4.26 14.20
CA TYR A 99 -27.70 -5.44 13.78
C TYR A 99 -27.87 -6.58 14.77
N LYS A 100 -27.60 -7.80 14.31
CA LYS A 100 -27.42 -8.95 15.21
C LYS A 100 -25.98 -8.97 15.68
N ILE A 101 -25.76 -9.04 16.99
CA ILE A 101 -24.43 -9.01 17.60
C ILE A 101 -24.28 -10.20 18.54
N VAL A 102 -23.24 -11.01 18.30
CA VAL A 102 -22.85 -12.14 19.18
C VAL A 102 -21.51 -11.80 19.81
N LEU A 103 -21.56 -10.83 20.73
CA LEU A 103 -20.43 -10.32 21.49
C LEU A 103 -20.98 -9.73 22.81
N PRO A 104 -20.30 -9.87 23.97
CA PRO A 104 -20.70 -9.20 25.22
C PRO A 104 -20.55 -7.68 25.13
N ASP A 105 -21.13 -6.97 26.10
CA ASP A 105 -20.83 -5.55 26.30
C ASP A 105 -19.39 -5.33 26.78
N TRP A 106 -18.93 -4.08 26.75
CA TRP A 106 -17.57 -3.74 27.14
C TRP A 106 -17.26 -4.06 28.61
N THR A 107 -18.24 -3.92 29.50
CA THR A 107 -18.06 -4.14 30.94
C THR A 107 -17.61 -5.57 31.24
N ALA A 108 -18.20 -6.55 30.55
CA ALA A 108 -17.78 -7.95 30.61
C ALA A 108 -16.53 -8.20 29.75
N LEU A 109 -16.47 -7.66 28.54
CA LEU A 109 -15.45 -8.01 27.55
C LEU A 109 -14.05 -7.45 27.88
N GLN A 110 -13.96 -6.32 28.57
CA GLN A 110 -12.68 -5.71 28.96
C GLN A 110 -11.82 -6.64 29.82
N TRP A 111 -12.44 -7.53 30.61
CA TRP A 111 -11.73 -8.57 31.40
C TRP A 111 -11.00 -9.60 30.53
N LEU A 112 -11.35 -9.71 29.25
CA LEU A 112 -10.67 -10.56 28.27
C LEU A 112 -9.68 -9.77 27.41
N CYS A 113 -10.03 -8.54 27.04
CA CYS A 113 -9.26 -7.73 26.08
C CYS A 113 -8.11 -6.92 26.72
N GLU A 114 -8.30 -6.42 27.94
CA GLU A 114 -7.29 -5.63 28.63
C GLU A 114 -6.35 -6.53 29.39
N LYS A 115 -5.07 -6.47 29.06
CA LYS A 115 -4.04 -7.37 29.59
C LYS A 115 -3.93 -7.33 31.13
N PRO A 116 -3.88 -6.16 31.80
CA PRO A 116 -3.86 -6.11 33.26
C PRO A 116 -5.08 -6.81 33.89
N LEU A 117 -6.29 -6.53 33.39
CA LEU A 117 -7.53 -7.14 33.88
C LEU A 117 -7.57 -8.65 33.60
N LEU A 118 -7.13 -9.07 32.41
CA LEU A 118 -7.03 -10.47 32.02
C LEU A 118 -6.11 -11.25 32.96
N TYR A 119 -4.94 -10.70 33.27
CA TYR A 119 -3.98 -11.37 34.15
C TYR A 119 -4.41 -11.36 35.61
N GLN A 120 -5.02 -10.27 36.07
CA GLN A 120 -5.67 -10.24 37.38
C GLN A 120 -6.71 -11.36 37.48
N ARG A 121 -7.61 -11.45 36.50
CA ARG A 121 -8.67 -12.46 36.45
C ARG A 121 -8.13 -13.87 36.35
N ALA A 122 -7.07 -14.06 35.57
CA ALA A 122 -6.40 -15.36 35.46
C ALA A 122 -5.78 -15.80 36.79
N ALA A 123 -5.12 -14.89 37.51
CA ALA A 123 -4.58 -15.16 38.84
C ALA A 123 -5.69 -15.53 39.84
N GLU A 124 -6.82 -14.80 39.85
CA GLU A 124 -8.00 -15.09 40.69
C GLU A 124 -8.57 -16.50 40.43
N LEU A 125 -8.51 -16.97 39.18
CA LEU A 125 -9.05 -18.26 38.74
C LEU A 125 -8.03 -19.39 38.77
N GLY A 126 -6.79 -19.13 39.24
CA GLY A 126 -5.71 -20.12 39.27
C GLY A 126 -5.22 -20.55 37.88
N VAL A 127 -5.34 -19.69 36.87
CA VAL A 127 -4.76 -19.89 35.54
C VAL A 127 -3.37 -19.27 35.52
N ASP A 128 -2.35 -20.08 35.23
CA ASP A 128 -0.97 -19.59 35.20
C ASP A 128 -0.78 -18.50 34.13
N ILE A 129 0.00 -17.48 34.48
CA ILE A 129 0.33 -16.33 33.62
C ILE A 129 1.85 -16.09 33.62
N PRO A 130 2.40 -15.39 32.61
CA PRO A 130 3.73 -14.84 32.71
C PRO A 130 3.82 -13.89 33.91
N ARG A 131 4.91 -13.97 34.67
CA ARG A 131 5.22 -12.96 35.69
C ARG A 131 5.14 -11.57 35.07
N THR A 132 4.24 -10.74 35.60
CA THR A 132 3.96 -9.38 35.11
C THR A 132 4.38 -8.38 36.17
N TYR A 133 5.05 -7.31 35.75
CA TYR A 133 5.56 -6.28 36.64
C TYR A 133 4.67 -5.04 36.52
N ALA A 134 4.11 -4.60 37.65
CA ALA A 134 3.34 -3.37 37.72
C ALA A 134 4.30 -2.18 37.83
N LEU A 135 4.33 -1.34 36.80
CA LEU A 135 5.17 -0.14 36.73
C LEU A 135 4.26 1.07 36.60
N ALA A 136 4.37 2.02 37.52
CA ALA A 136 3.74 3.34 37.48
C ALA A 136 4.70 4.43 36.99
N SER A 137 6.01 4.15 36.96
CA SER A 137 7.03 5.05 36.42
C SER A 137 8.30 4.29 36.03
N ALA A 138 9.19 4.95 35.28
CA ALA A 138 10.51 4.41 34.99
C ALA A 138 11.40 4.25 36.25
N ALA A 139 11.08 4.96 37.35
CA ALA A 139 11.79 4.84 38.62
C ALA A 139 11.51 3.51 39.34
N ASP A 140 10.32 2.91 39.11
CA ASP A 140 9.99 1.59 39.68
C ASP A 140 10.90 0.49 39.14
N ILE A 141 11.46 0.70 37.94
CA ILE A 141 12.44 -0.21 37.35
C ILE A 141 13.74 -0.23 38.15
N ASP A 142 14.05 0.75 39.01
CA ASP A 142 15.24 0.68 39.87
C ASP A 142 15.04 -0.14 41.13
N THR A 143 13.81 -0.17 41.64
CA THR A 143 13.49 -0.74 42.95
C THR A 143 13.00 -2.18 42.86
N LEU A 144 12.38 -2.56 41.74
CA LEU A 144 11.84 -3.91 41.55
C LEU A 144 12.92 -4.94 41.23
N ASP A 145 12.77 -6.12 41.85
CA ASP A 145 13.53 -7.32 41.49
C ASP A 145 12.95 -7.94 40.20
N ILE A 146 13.54 -7.55 39.07
CA ILE A 146 13.10 -7.95 37.73
C ILE A 146 14.01 -9.06 37.22
N MET A 147 13.42 -10.21 36.91
CA MET A 147 14.12 -11.31 36.26
C MET A 147 14.13 -11.12 34.74
N PHE A 148 15.32 -10.94 34.19
CA PHE A 148 15.56 -10.80 32.75
C PHE A 148 15.74 -12.16 32.06
N PRO A 149 15.41 -12.28 30.75
CA PRO A 149 14.89 -11.22 29.88
C PRO A 149 13.39 -10.95 30.05
N VAL A 150 12.97 -9.72 29.80
CA VAL A 150 11.57 -9.29 29.82
C VAL A 150 11.11 -8.79 28.44
N ILE A 151 9.79 -8.67 28.29
CA ILE A 151 9.13 -8.12 27.12
C ILE A 151 8.21 -6.96 27.52
N LEU A 152 8.16 -5.93 26.67
CA LEU A 152 7.23 -4.82 26.75
C LEU A 152 6.18 -4.97 25.64
N LYS A 153 4.90 -4.79 25.98
CA LYS A 153 3.78 -4.89 25.02
C LYS A 153 2.67 -3.89 25.36
N PRO A 154 1.88 -3.44 24.37
CA PRO A 154 0.73 -2.58 24.64
C PRO A 154 -0.41 -3.35 25.33
N ASN A 155 -1.14 -2.68 26.23
CA ASN A 155 -2.29 -3.22 26.95
C ASN A 155 -3.37 -3.75 25.98
N MET A 156 -3.91 -2.88 25.14
CA MET A 156 -4.84 -3.20 24.05
C MET A 156 -4.42 -2.44 22.78
N GLY A 157 -4.80 -2.92 21.59
CA GLY A 157 -4.44 -2.38 20.27
C GLY A 157 -3.93 -0.93 20.28
N GLY A 158 -2.61 -0.75 20.19
CA GLY A 158 -1.94 0.53 20.45
C GLY A 158 -1.95 1.52 19.28
N GLY A 159 -3.02 1.53 18.49
CA GLY A 159 -3.14 2.37 17.30
C GLY A 159 -1.98 2.20 16.33
N ASP A 160 -1.53 3.32 15.75
CA ASP A 160 -0.52 3.36 14.70
C ASP A 160 0.91 3.69 15.21
N THR A 161 1.17 3.40 16.49
CA THR A 161 2.43 3.69 17.21
C THR A 161 3.55 2.67 16.92
N THR A 162 4.80 3.01 17.25
CA THR A 162 5.97 2.17 16.99
C THR A 162 5.91 0.89 17.80
N ILE A 163 5.55 0.99 19.09
CA ILE A 163 5.38 -0.19 19.96
C ILE A 163 4.20 -1.05 19.52
N ALA A 164 3.08 -0.47 19.07
CA ALA A 164 1.95 -1.23 18.55
C ALA A 164 2.29 -1.99 17.26
N ARG A 165 3.09 -1.37 16.38
CA ARG A 165 3.60 -2.00 15.15
C ARG A 165 4.65 -3.08 15.41
N ALA A 166 5.48 -2.88 16.44
CA ALA A 166 6.42 -3.90 16.92
C ALA A 166 5.71 -5.06 17.63
N LYS A 167 4.53 -4.78 18.23
CA LYS A 167 3.72 -5.61 19.13
C LYS A 167 4.41 -6.02 20.42
N VAL A 168 5.73 -6.22 20.40
CA VAL A 168 6.56 -6.51 21.55
C VAL A 168 7.97 -5.96 21.36
N ILE A 169 8.57 -5.44 22.43
CA ILE A 169 9.98 -5.04 22.52
C ILE A 169 10.65 -5.93 23.57
N CYS A 170 11.81 -6.53 23.25
CA CYS A 170 12.58 -7.32 24.20
C CYS A 170 13.59 -6.43 24.95
N ALA A 171 13.74 -6.67 26.24
CA ALA A 171 14.81 -6.10 27.05
C ALA A 171 15.53 -7.21 27.81
N ASP A 172 16.82 -7.38 27.50
CA ASP A 172 17.67 -8.42 28.09
C ASP A 172 18.33 -7.97 29.40
N ASP A 173 18.28 -6.67 29.71
CA ASP A 173 18.80 -6.10 30.95
C ASP A 173 17.99 -4.86 31.39
N ARG A 174 18.31 -4.37 32.59
CA ARG A 174 17.62 -3.24 33.23
C ARG A 174 17.77 -1.93 32.47
N HIS A 175 18.92 -1.70 31.84
CA HIS A 175 19.17 -0.48 31.08
C HIS A 175 18.31 -0.45 29.80
N ALA A 176 18.30 -1.56 29.05
CA ALA A 176 17.46 -1.73 27.87
C ALA A 176 15.96 -1.61 28.22
N LEU A 177 15.53 -2.15 29.37
CA LEU A 177 14.15 -2.03 29.83
C LEU A 177 13.77 -0.57 30.11
N LYS A 178 14.62 0.20 30.80
CA LYS A 178 14.35 1.62 31.06
C LYS A 178 14.19 2.43 29.79
N ALA A 179 15.10 2.25 28.83
CA ALA A 179 15.03 2.95 27.55
C ALA A 179 13.73 2.60 26.81
N ALA A 180 13.46 1.31 26.63
CA ALA A 180 12.26 0.85 25.94
C ALA A 180 10.96 1.28 26.65
N PHE A 181 10.94 1.31 27.98
CA PHE A 181 9.77 1.72 28.76
C PHE A 181 9.52 3.22 28.67
N ALA A 182 10.57 4.04 28.68
CA ALA A 182 10.46 5.49 28.50
C ALA A 182 9.87 5.81 27.12
N ASP A 183 10.46 5.26 26.05
CA ASP A 183 9.99 5.45 24.67
C ASP A 183 8.52 5.01 24.52
N ALA A 184 8.18 3.83 25.05
CA ALA A 184 6.82 3.31 24.98
C ALA A 184 5.82 4.15 25.78
N SER A 185 6.21 4.60 26.98
CA SER A 185 5.33 5.39 27.85
C SER A 185 5.05 6.77 27.28
N GLU A 186 6.00 7.36 26.55
CA GLU A 186 5.79 8.60 25.81
C GLU A 186 4.79 8.42 24.66
N GLU A 187 4.86 7.30 23.93
CA GLU A 187 3.97 7.03 22.79
C GLU A 187 2.53 6.66 23.20
N ILE A 188 2.36 5.78 24.20
CA ILE A 188 1.05 5.19 24.54
C ILE A 188 0.57 5.47 25.97
N GLY A 189 1.35 6.19 26.77
CA GLY A 189 1.09 6.41 28.18
C GLY A 189 1.48 5.22 29.06
N VAL A 190 1.98 5.50 30.26
CA VAL A 190 2.50 4.52 31.22
C VAL A 190 1.51 3.38 31.49
N GLY A 191 0.23 3.71 31.73
CA GLY A 191 -0.80 2.73 32.05
C GLY A 191 -1.11 1.73 30.93
N ASN A 192 -0.63 1.99 29.70
CA ASN A 192 -0.81 1.11 28.56
C ASN A 192 0.42 0.26 28.24
N VAL A 193 1.51 0.37 29.00
CA VAL A 193 2.73 -0.43 28.81
C VAL A 193 2.72 -1.61 29.79
N VAL A 194 2.70 -2.82 29.26
CA VAL A 194 2.74 -4.06 30.05
C VAL A 194 4.14 -4.68 29.96
N VAL A 195 4.79 -4.87 31.11
CA VAL A 195 6.12 -5.49 31.22
C VAL A 195 6.02 -6.89 31.82
N GLN A 196 6.59 -7.89 31.14
CA GLN A 196 6.45 -9.30 31.51
C GLN A 196 7.71 -10.11 31.34
N GLU A 197 7.82 -11.21 32.08
CA GLU A 197 8.83 -12.23 31.80
C GLU A 197 8.71 -12.74 30.36
N ARG A 198 9.87 -12.99 29.75
CA ARG A 198 9.92 -13.70 28.48
C ARG A 198 9.91 -15.21 28.74
N ILE A 199 8.81 -15.87 28.40
CA ILE A 199 8.73 -17.35 28.45
C ILE A 199 9.65 -17.95 27.37
N PRO A 200 10.58 -18.86 27.71
CA PRO A 200 11.47 -19.50 26.77
C PRO A 200 10.74 -20.42 25.78
N GLY A 201 11.44 -20.87 24.74
CA GLY A 201 10.88 -21.72 23.67
C GLY A 201 10.35 -20.93 22.47
N GLY A 202 10.25 -21.60 21.33
CA GLY A 202 9.73 -21.06 20.08
C GLY A 202 8.21 -21.24 19.95
N GLY A 203 7.72 -21.19 18.71
CA GLY A 203 6.29 -21.36 18.41
C GLY A 203 5.78 -22.76 18.75
N GLU A 204 6.63 -23.78 18.71
CA GLU A 204 6.27 -25.16 19.05
C GLU A 204 5.78 -25.34 20.49
N SER A 205 6.14 -24.40 21.36
CA SER A 205 5.67 -24.33 22.75
C SER A 205 4.41 -23.47 22.91
N GLN A 206 3.90 -22.87 21.83
CA GLN A 206 2.72 -22.00 21.82
C GLN A 206 1.49 -22.73 21.27
N PHE A 207 0.42 -22.67 22.06
CA PHE A 207 -0.87 -23.29 21.79
C PHE A 207 -1.95 -22.22 21.72
N SER A 208 -2.98 -22.46 20.91
CA SER A 208 -4.17 -21.62 20.84
C SER A 208 -5.40 -22.49 21.08
N TYR A 209 -6.32 -21.99 21.90
CA TYR A 209 -7.68 -22.48 21.99
C TYR A 209 -8.56 -21.61 21.08
N ALA A 210 -9.29 -22.23 20.15
CA ALA A 210 -10.14 -21.55 19.18
C ALA A 210 -11.58 -22.05 19.31
N ALA A 211 -12.53 -21.11 19.47
CA ALA A 211 -13.91 -21.48 19.73
C ALA A 211 -14.94 -20.45 19.26
N LEU A 212 -16.18 -20.91 19.19
CA LEU A 212 -17.39 -20.09 19.22
C LEU A 212 -18.10 -20.35 20.53
N TRP A 213 -18.40 -19.29 21.28
CA TRP A 213 -19.17 -19.36 22.53
C TRP A 213 -20.53 -18.69 22.37
N LEU A 214 -21.49 -19.14 23.17
CA LEU A 214 -22.79 -18.52 23.29
C LEU A 214 -23.25 -18.60 24.74
N ASN A 215 -23.61 -17.46 25.33
CA ASN A 215 -24.14 -17.36 26.69
C ASN A 215 -23.23 -18.03 27.75
N GLY A 216 -21.92 -17.87 27.61
CA GLY A 216 -20.96 -18.41 28.58
C GLY A 216 -20.69 -19.92 28.46
N GLU A 217 -21.11 -20.56 27.36
CA GLU A 217 -20.81 -21.97 27.07
C GLU A 217 -20.25 -22.15 25.64
N PRO A 218 -19.34 -23.10 25.41
CA PRO A 218 -18.78 -23.36 24.09
C PRO A 218 -19.82 -24.03 23.17
N VAL A 219 -20.02 -23.46 21.98
CA VAL A 219 -20.79 -24.08 20.89
C VAL A 219 -19.91 -25.08 20.15
N ALA A 220 -18.69 -24.68 19.82
CA ALA A 220 -17.69 -25.51 19.16
C ALA A 220 -16.30 -25.00 19.53
N GLU A 221 -15.34 -25.91 19.69
CA GLU A 221 -13.99 -25.58 20.12
C GLU A 221 -12.98 -26.60 19.59
N PHE A 222 -11.74 -26.15 19.44
CA PHE A 222 -10.59 -27.03 19.21
C PHE A 222 -9.30 -26.31 19.61
N THR A 223 -8.21 -27.06 19.71
CA THR A 223 -6.88 -26.50 19.98
C THR A 223 -5.95 -26.62 18.78
N ALA A 224 -4.99 -25.71 18.72
CA ALA A 224 -3.98 -25.68 17.67
C ALA A 224 -2.62 -25.31 18.26
N ARG A 225 -1.54 -25.65 17.55
CA ARG A 225 -0.17 -25.31 17.90
C ARG A 225 0.48 -24.48 16.80
N ARG A 226 1.20 -23.44 17.19
CA ARG A 226 1.95 -22.57 16.28
C ARG A 226 3.26 -23.23 15.86
N VAL A 227 3.23 -24.12 14.88
CA VAL A 227 4.43 -24.86 14.46
C VAL A 227 5.57 -23.95 13.99
N ARG A 228 5.26 -22.83 13.30
CA ARG A 228 6.25 -21.83 12.86
C ARG A 228 5.70 -20.42 12.90
N GLN A 229 6.61 -19.45 13.04
CA GLN A 229 6.29 -18.03 13.15
C GLN A 229 7.30 -17.15 12.41
N TYR A 230 6.91 -15.89 12.17
CA TYR A 230 7.75 -14.88 11.57
C TYR A 230 7.62 -13.52 12.31
N PRO A 231 8.76 -12.86 12.65
CA PRO A 231 10.13 -13.37 12.62
C PRO A 231 10.37 -14.65 13.46
N VAL A 232 11.45 -15.39 13.20
CA VAL A 232 11.69 -16.72 13.79
C VAL A 232 11.89 -16.65 15.31
N ASP A 233 12.66 -15.68 15.79
CA ASP A 233 13.01 -15.56 17.22
C ASP A 233 11.85 -15.03 18.07
N PHE A 234 11.07 -14.11 17.49
CA PHE A 234 10.03 -13.38 18.21
C PHE A 234 8.97 -12.86 17.22
N GLY A 235 8.17 -13.79 16.70
CA GLY A 235 7.17 -13.53 15.68
C GLY A 235 5.78 -13.33 16.23
N TYR A 236 5.20 -12.15 16.00
CA TYR A 236 3.78 -11.90 16.25
C TYR A 236 2.87 -12.42 15.12
N THR A 237 3.45 -13.00 14.05
CA THR A 237 2.70 -13.61 12.95
C THR A 237 2.96 -15.11 12.90
N SER A 238 1.92 -15.92 13.12
CA SER A 238 1.93 -17.34 12.80
C SER A 238 2.16 -17.53 11.29
N THR A 239 3.09 -18.42 10.92
CA THR A 239 3.30 -18.79 9.51
C THR A 239 2.86 -20.21 9.21
N ARG A 240 2.82 -21.07 10.23
CA ARG A 240 2.17 -22.37 10.15
C ARG A 240 1.54 -22.73 11.49
N VAL A 241 0.28 -23.16 11.43
CA VAL A 241 -0.51 -23.59 12.59
C VAL A 241 -1.09 -24.96 12.30
N GLU A 242 -1.08 -25.87 13.27
CA GLU A 242 -1.55 -27.25 13.13
C GLU A 242 -2.57 -27.57 14.23
N VAL A 243 -3.67 -28.26 13.87
CA VAL A 243 -4.64 -28.76 14.85
C VAL A 243 -4.00 -29.85 15.70
N VAL A 244 -4.03 -29.68 17.01
CA VAL A 244 -3.52 -30.63 18.00
C VAL A 244 -4.42 -30.60 19.23
N ASP A 245 -4.53 -31.72 19.95
CA ASP A 245 -5.24 -31.75 21.22
C ASP A 245 -4.39 -31.22 22.37
N ASN A 246 -4.96 -30.32 23.17
CA ASN A 246 -4.35 -29.84 24.40
C ASN A 246 -5.42 -29.57 25.46
N GLY A 247 -5.72 -30.58 26.29
CA GLY A 247 -6.75 -30.49 27.32
C GLY A 247 -6.48 -29.40 28.38
N LYS A 248 -5.20 -29.12 28.68
CA LYS A 248 -4.82 -28.04 29.61
C LYS A 248 -5.22 -26.66 29.07
N ALA A 249 -5.01 -26.44 27.77
CA ALA A 249 -5.41 -25.19 27.12
C ALA A 249 -6.94 -25.03 27.11
N VAL A 250 -7.68 -26.11 26.85
CA VAL A 250 -9.16 -26.12 26.89
C VAL A 250 -9.66 -25.78 28.29
N GLU A 251 -9.15 -26.44 29.33
CA GLU A 251 -9.57 -26.21 30.71
C GLU A 251 -9.30 -24.76 31.16
N ALA A 252 -8.09 -24.25 30.90
CA ALA A 252 -7.71 -22.89 31.24
C ALA A 252 -8.56 -21.85 30.47
N ALA A 253 -8.77 -22.04 29.17
CA ALA A 253 -9.60 -21.14 28.37
C ALA A 253 -11.06 -21.13 28.84
N ARG A 254 -11.64 -22.30 29.14
CA ARG A 254 -13.02 -22.39 29.65
C ARG A 254 -13.21 -21.66 30.96
N LYS A 255 -12.25 -21.75 31.91
CA LYS A 255 -12.30 -21.01 33.18
C LYS A 255 -12.37 -19.49 32.93
N ILE A 256 -11.47 -18.98 32.09
CA ILE A 256 -11.38 -17.54 31.79
C ILE A 256 -12.63 -17.04 31.08
N LEU A 257 -13.02 -17.69 29.98
CA LEU A 257 -14.13 -17.26 29.13
C LEU A 257 -15.49 -17.35 29.84
N LYS A 258 -15.70 -18.39 30.66
CA LYS A 258 -16.91 -18.53 31.49
C LYS A 258 -17.01 -17.42 32.53
N SER A 259 -15.88 -17.00 33.11
CA SER A 259 -15.85 -15.93 34.12
C SER A 259 -16.25 -14.55 33.59
N ALA A 260 -16.21 -14.36 32.26
CA ALA A 260 -16.60 -13.14 31.56
C ALA A 260 -17.94 -13.31 30.80
N GLY A 261 -18.64 -14.44 30.95
CA GLY A 261 -19.90 -14.70 30.25
C GLY A 261 -19.78 -14.61 28.73
N HIS A 262 -18.65 -15.05 28.17
CA HIS A 262 -18.29 -14.77 26.77
C HIS A 262 -19.33 -15.30 25.76
N SER A 263 -19.48 -14.58 24.65
CA SER A 263 -20.23 -14.98 23.46
C SER A 263 -19.48 -14.48 22.23
N GLY A 264 -19.48 -15.27 21.14
CA GLY A 264 -18.80 -14.92 19.90
C GLY A 264 -17.57 -15.76 19.62
N LEU A 265 -16.81 -15.34 18.61
CA LEU A 265 -15.57 -15.99 18.20
C LEU A 265 -14.44 -15.61 19.13
N VAL A 266 -13.60 -16.56 19.52
CA VAL A 266 -12.45 -16.29 20.37
C VAL A 266 -11.25 -17.20 20.10
N GLU A 267 -10.06 -16.59 20.13
CA GLU A 267 -8.78 -17.28 20.26
C GLU A 267 -8.13 -16.91 21.60
N ALA A 268 -7.88 -17.90 22.46
CA ALA A 268 -7.03 -17.73 23.64
C ALA A 268 -5.65 -18.34 23.39
N GLU A 269 -4.59 -17.53 23.49
CA GLU A 269 -3.21 -17.95 23.25
C GLU A 269 -2.52 -18.33 24.55
N PHE A 270 -1.75 -19.42 24.52
CA PHE A 270 -1.01 -19.96 25.66
C PHE A 270 0.41 -20.33 25.26
N LYS A 271 1.33 -20.34 26.21
CA LYS A 271 2.68 -20.87 26.00
C LYS A 271 3.11 -21.77 27.13
N LEU A 272 3.63 -22.94 26.79
CA LEU A 272 4.21 -23.89 27.71
C LEU A 272 5.60 -23.40 28.12
N ASP A 273 5.79 -23.17 29.40
CA ASP A 273 7.08 -22.88 29.98
C ASP A 273 7.75 -24.18 30.41
N HIS A 274 8.80 -24.60 29.71
CA HIS A 274 9.49 -25.86 30.00
C HIS A 274 10.29 -25.82 31.32
N ARG A 275 10.49 -24.64 31.91
CA ARG A 275 11.21 -24.49 33.19
C ARG A 275 10.39 -25.02 34.36
N ASP A 276 9.08 -24.85 34.31
CA ASP A 276 8.14 -25.22 35.39
C ASP A 276 7.01 -26.17 34.92
N GLY A 277 6.94 -26.46 33.61
CA GLY A 277 5.94 -27.34 33.01
C GLY A 277 4.54 -26.73 32.92
N LYS A 278 4.41 -25.43 33.17
CA LYS A 278 3.11 -24.73 33.25
C LYS A 278 2.71 -24.12 31.92
N LEU A 279 1.41 -24.15 31.63
CA LEU A 279 0.82 -23.56 30.45
C LEU A 279 0.31 -22.14 30.79
N LYS A 280 1.05 -21.12 30.37
CA LYS A 280 0.81 -19.73 30.75
C LYS A 280 -0.07 -19.01 29.72
N LEU A 281 -1.14 -18.37 30.17
CA LEU A 281 -2.05 -17.58 29.33
C LEU A 281 -1.34 -16.30 28.82
N LEU A 282 -1.34 -16.12 27.51
CA LEU A 282 -0.69 -14.97 26.86
C LEU A 282 -1.67 -13.87 26.50
N ASP A 283 -2.76 -14.19 25.81
CA ASP A 283 -3.68 -13.19 25.25
C ASP A 283 -5.04 -13.83 24.93
N VAL A 284 -6.11 -13.02 24.87
CA VAL A 284 -7.44 -13.45 24.43
C VAL A 284 -7.96 -12.50 23.35
N ASN A 285 -8.33 -13.06 22.20
CA ASN A 285 -8.71 -12.33 21.01
C ASN A 285 -10.17 -12.67 20.62
N PRO A 286 -11.16 -11.88 21.05
CA PRO A 286 -12.58 -12.15 20.78
C PRO A 286 -13.03 -11.69 19.39
N ARG A 287 -12.31 -12.13 18.35
CA ARG A 287 -12.52 -11.80 16.94
C ARG A 287 -11.91 -12.85 16.02
N PRO A 288 -12.23 -12.87 14.70
CA PRO A 288 -11.46 -13.65 13.74
C PRO A 288 -9.95 -13.32 13.79
N TRP A 289 -9.11 -14.35 13.76
CA TRP A 289 -7.65 -14.23 13.85
C TRP A 289 -6.95 -14.66 12.56
N SER A 290 -5.63 -14.51 12.50
CA SER A 290 -4.85 -14.65 11.25
C SER A 290 -4.99 -16.00 10.54
N TRP A 291 -5.12 -17.08 11.30
CA TRP A 291 -5.21 -18.45 10.80
C TRP A 291 -6.64 -19.01 10.84
N PHE A 292 -7.67 -18.15 10.98
CA PHE A 292 -9.08 -18.54 11.09
C PHE A 292 -9.58 -19.49 10.00
N GLY A 293 -8.99 -19.46 8.80
CA GLY A 293 -9.29 -20.41 7.72
C GLY A 293 -8.98 -21.88 8.05
N LEU A 294 -8.24 -22.15 9.14
CA LEU A 294 -8.04 -23.51 9.65
C LEU A 294 -9.33 -24.13 10.20
N CYS A 295 -10.26 -23.32 10.73
CA CYS A 295 -11.52 -23.79 11.31
C CYS A 295 -12.32 -24.66 10.31
N SER A 296 -12.61 -24.11 9.12
CA SER A 296 -13.29 -24.85 8.05
C SER A 296 -12.48 -26.07 7.60
N ALA A 297 -11.15 -25.97 7.50
CA ALA A 297 -10.29 -27.09 7.08
C ALA A 297 -10.20 -28.22 8.13
N ALA A 298 -10.36 -27.87 9.41
CA ALA A 298 -10.46 -28.79 10.54
C ALA A 298 -11.85 -29.42 10.67
N ARG A 299 -12.81 -29.05 9.81
CA ARG A 299 -14.24 -29.44 9.84
C ARG A 299 -15.05 -28.84 11.00
N VAL A 300 -14.52 -27.81 11.65
CA VAL A 300 -15.22 -27.04 12.68
C VAL A 300 -15.36 -25.60 12.17
N ASP A 301 -16.29 -25.38 11.24
CA ASP A 301 -16.46 -24.08 10.58
C ASP A 301 -17.12 -23.05 11.50
N LEU A 302 -16.31 -22.43 12.37
CA LEU A 302 -16.77 -21.45 13.36
C LEU A 302 -17.49 -20.24 12.73
N GLY A 303 -17.14 -19.86 11.49
CA GLY A 303 -17.81 -18.76 10.78
C GLY A 303 -19.25 -19.11 10.40
N ALA A 304 -19.44 -20.29 9.82
CA ALA A 304 -20.76 -20.84 9.50
C ALA A 304 -21.62 -21.00 10.76
N LEU A 305 -21.03 -21.52 11.84
CA LEU A 305 -21.71 -21.69 13.12
C LEU A 305 -22.12 -20.37 13.77
N LEU A 306 -21.26 -19.35 13.70
CA LEU A 306 -21.58 -18.00 14.22
C LEU A 306 -22.83 -17.45 13.53
N TRP A 307 -22.90 -17.55 12.19
CA TRP A 307 -24.05 -17.06 11.45
C TRP A 307 -25.32 -17.86 11.75
N ARG A 308 -25.23 -19.19 11.86
CA ARG A 308 -26.38 -20.03 12.25
C ARG A 308 -26.92 -19.65 13.62
N VAL A 309 -26.05 -19.57 14.62
CA VAL A 309 -26.41 -19.18 15.99
C VAL A 309 -27.04 -17.79 16.02
N ALA A 310 -26.45 -16.80 15.34
CA ALA A 310 -27.00 -15.45 15.28
C ALA A 310 -28.40 -15.40 14.62
N ASN A 311 -28.71 -16.35 13.74
CA ASN A 311 -29.98 -16.42 13.03
C ASN A 311 -30.97 -17.44 13.62
N GLY A 312 -30.65 -18.07 14.75
CA GLY A 312 -31.51 -19.09 15.37
C GLY A 312 -31.62 -20.38 14.56
N GLU A 313 -30.67 -20.64 13.65
CA GLU A 313 -30.66 -21.88 12.87
C GLU A 313 -30.06 -23.04 13.68
N PRO A 314 -30.51 -24.29 13.45
CA PRO A 314 -29.97 -25.46 14.13
C PRO A 314 -28.47 -25.64 13.88
N VAL A 315 -27.72 -25.73 14.97
CA VAL A 315 -26.35 -26.24 14.95
C VAL A 315 -26.45 -27.76 15.00
N GLY A 316 -26.39 -28.41 13.83
CA GLY A 316 -26.40 -29.88 13.74
C GLY A 316 -25.25 -30.53 14.52
N PRO A 317 -25.19 -31.87 14.58
CA PRO A 317 -24.16 -32.57 15.36
C PRO A 317 -22.76 -32.15 14.90
N LEU A 318 -21.95 -31.72 15.86
CA LEU A 318 -20.56 -31.33 15.63
C LEU A 318 -19.67 -32.55 15.78
N GLY A 319 -18.80 -32.79 14.80
CA GLY A 319 -17.75 -33.80 14.90
C GLY A 319 -16.45 -33.21 15.47
N ASP A 320 -15.52 -34.08 15.83
CA ASP A 320 -14.21 -33.68 16.31
C ASP A 320 -13.39 -32.96 15.22
N ALA A 321 -12.58 -32.01 15.66
CA ALA A 321 -11.63 -31.34 14.78
C ALA A 321 -10.62 -32.33 14.20
N ARG A 322 -10.38 -32.23 12.89
CA ARG A 322 -9.46 -33.12 12.19
C ARG A 322 -8.01 -32.85 12.60
N GLN A 323 -7.44 -33.76 13.39
CA GLN A 323 -6.07 -33.69 13.88
C GLN A 323 -5.02 -33.62 12.76
N GLY A 324 -3.93 -32.88 13.02
CA GLY A 324 -2.77 -32.77 12.12
C GLY A 324 -2.98 -31.92 10.86
N VAL A 325 -4.20 -31.41 10.63
CA VAL A 325 -4.47 -30.47 9.54
C VAL A 325 -3.77 -29.14 9.85
N SER A 326 -3.11 -28.57 8.84
CA SER A 326 -2.36 -27.32 9.00
C SER A 326 -2.89 -26.18 8.12
N TRP A 327 -2.73 -24.97 8.63
CA TRP A 327 -2.83 -23.71 7.89
C TRP A 327 -1.43 -23.12 7.67
N SER A 328 -1.22 -22.40 6.56
CA SER A 328 0.06 -21.72 6.28
C SER A 328 -0.06 -20.36 5.60
N TYR A 329 0.82 -19.45 5.99
CA TYR A 329 1.14 -18.23 5.25
C TYR A 329 2.39 -18.47 4.40
N LEU A 330 2.19 -19.08 3.22
CA LEU A 330 3.24 -19.61 2.35
C LEU A 330 4.51 -18.74 2.24
N VAL A 331 4.36 -17.46 1.88
CA VAL A 331 5.52 -16.57 1.66
C VAL A 331 6.33 -16.38 2.93
N ARG A 332 5.67 -16.05 4.04
CA ARG A 332 6.35 -15.84 5.32
C ARG A 332 6.88 -17.15 5.89
N ASP A 333 6.16 -18.26 5.65
CA ASP A 333 6.55 -19.58 6.12
C ASP A 333 7.79 -20.12 5.40
N ALA A 334 7.89 -19.96 4.08
CA ALA A 334 9.08 -20.30 3.31
C ALA A 334 10.31 -19.55 3.82
N VAL A 335 10.12 -18.25 4.09
CA VAL A 335 11.15 -17.36 4.61
C VAL A 335 11.56 -17.75 6.03
N ALA A 336 10.62 -18.07 6.91
CA ALA A 336 10.89 -18.57 8.26
C ALA A 336 11.63 -19.93 8.21
N ALA A 337 11.15 -20.87 7.40
CA ALA A 337 11.74 -22.19 7.22
C ALA A 337 13.18 -22.12 6.71
N PHE A 338 13.47 -21.30 5.70
CA PHE A 338 14.82 -21.09 5.20
C PHE A 338 15.76 -20.50 6.26
N THR A 339 15.24 -19.62 7.13
CA THR A 339 16.02 -19.00 8.21
C THR A 339 16.38 -20.01 9.30
N LEU A 340 15.41 -20.83 9.70
CA LEU A 340 15.61 -21.93 10.63
C LEU A 340 16.63 -22.94 10.06
N ALA A 341 16.53 -23.26 8.77
CA ALA A 341 17.46 -24.15 8.10
C ALA A 341 18.90 -23.60 8.06
N ARG A 342 19.07 -22.32 7.72
CA ARG A 342 20.38 -21.65 7.75
C ARG A 342 21.00 -21.62 9.16
N ARG A 343 20.18 -21.59 10.21
CA ARG A 343 20.63 -21.63 11.61
C ARG A 343 20.87 -23.04 12.15
N GLY A 344 20.68 -24.09 11.33
CA GLY A 344 20.79 -25.48 11.77
C GLY A 344 19.68 -25.94 12.72
N GLN A 345 18.60 -25.15 12.86
CA GLN A 345 17.49 -25.41 13.78
C GLN A 345 16.35 -26.22 13.15
N ALA A 346 16.37 -26.42 11.83
CA ALA A 346 15.43 -27.26 11.09
C ALA A 346 16.06 -27.81 9.81
N LYS A 347 15.56 -28.92 9.27
CA LYS A 347 15.97 -29.41 7.94
C LYS A 347 14.99 -28.93 6.86
N ILE A 348 15.48 -28.65 5.66
CA ILE A 348 14.62 -28.26 4.52
C ILE A 348 13.67 -29.39 4.12
N GLY A 349 14.06 -30.66 4.32
CA GLY A 349 13.20 -31.82 4.11
C GLY A 349 11.95 -31.79 4.98
N ASP A 350 12.07 -31.35 6.24
CA ASP A 350 10.93 -31.23 7.17
C ASP A 350 9.94 -30.15 6.70
N TYR A 351 10.45 -29.09 6.06
CA TYR A 351 9.61 -28.07 5.44
C TYR A 351 8.84 -28.64 4.25
N LEU A 352 9.49 -29.34 3.33
CA LEU A 352 8.83 -29.97 2.18
C LEU A 352 7.77 -30.99 2.61
N ALA A 353 8.10 -31.85 3.58
CA ALA A 353 7.16 -32.81 4.16
C ALA A 353 5.95 -32.10 4.79
N SER A 354 6.17 -30.92 5.41
CA SER A 354 5.07 -30.15 6.03
C SER A 354 4.06 -29.59 5.03
N LEU A 355 4.44 -29.37 3.77
CA LEU A 355 3.53 -28.86 2.74
C LEU A 355 2.36 -29.82 2.49
N GLY A 356 2.60 -31.13 2.59
CA GLY A 356 1.59 -32.17 2.42
C GLY A 356 0.47 -32.14 3.48
N LYS A 357 0.68 -31.50 4.63
CA LYS A 357 -0.31 -31.34 5.72
C LYS A 357 -1.15 -30.07 5.61
N ILE A 358 -0.78 -29.14 4.74
CA ILE A 358 -1.47 -27.86 4.60
C ILE A 358 -2.78 -28.09 3.84
N ARG A 359 -3.89 -27.64 4.42
CA ARG A 359 -5.23 -27.69 3.81
C ARG A 359 -5.89 -26.32 3.71
N SER A 360 -5.33 -25.32 4.36
CA SER A 360 -5.80 -23.93 4.32
C SER A 360 -4.62 -22.97 4.20
N TRP A 361 -4.80 -21.89 3.45
CA TRP A 361 -3.77 -20.89 3.22
C TRP A 361 -4.25 -19.52 3.67
N ALA A 362 -3.30 -18.65 4.05
CA ALA A 362 -3.60 -17.30 4.53
C ALA A 362 -4.43 -16.47 3.54
N ALA A 363 -4.01 -16.44 2.27
CA ALA A 363 -4.62 -15.60 1.24
C ALA A 363 -5.14 -16.39 0.03
N PHE A 364 -4.48 -17.49 -0.39
CA PHE A 364 -4.87 -18.23 -1.59
C PHE A 364 -5.98 -19.26 -1.32
N ALA A 365 -7.00 -19.32 -2.19
CA ALA A 365 -7.96 -20.41 -2.22
C ALA A 365 -8.33 -20.73 -3.69
N PRO A 366 -8.43 -22.00 -4.12
CA PRO A 366 -8.73 -22.33 -5.51
C PRO A 366 -10.07 -21.75 -6.03
N LYS A 367 -11.09 -21.71 -5.15
CA LYS A 367 -12.41 -21.14 -5.48
C LYS A 367 -12.46 -19.61 -5.38
N ASP A 368 -11.41 -18.99 -4.85
CA ASP A 368 -11.27 -17.54 -4.64
C ASP A 368 -9.77 -17.14 -4.72
N PRO A 369 -9.17 -17.20 -5.93
CA PRO A 369 -7.72 -17.10 -6.08
C PRO A 369 -7.18 -15.66 -5.97
N LEU A 370 -8.03 -14.66 -6.23
CA LEU A 370 -7.62 -13.27 -6.37
C LEU A 370 -6.90 -12.69 -5.14
N PRO A 371 -7.41 -12.86 -3.89
CA PRO A 371 -6.69 -12.39 -2.72
C PRO A 371 -5.29 -12.98 -2.58
N GLY A 372 -5.10 -14.25 -2.96
CA GLY A 372 -3.80 -14.92 -2.93
C GLY A 372 -2.84 -14.44 -4.01
N LEU A 373 -3.33 -14.18 -5.22
CA LEU A 373 -2.53 -13.67 -6.33
C LEU A 373 -2.02 -12.24 -6.06
N ILE A 374 -2.80 -11.43 -5.34
CA ILE A 374 -2.42 -10.06 -4.97
C ILE A 374 -1.52 -10.03 -3.73
N ASP A 375 -1.80 -10.83 -2.70
CA ASP A 375 -1.00 -10.85 -1.47
C ASP A 375 0.45 -11.31 -1.72
N LEU A 376 0.66 -12.21 -2.69
CA LEU A 376 1.96 -12.79 -3.02
C LEU A 376 3.02 -11.71 -3.39
N PRO A 377 2.85 -10.87 -4.43
CA PRO A 377 3.81 -9.82 -4.77
C PRO A 377 3.94 -8.74 -3.69
N LEU A 378 2.85 -8.35 -3.04
CA LEU A 378 2.87 -7.36 -1.96
C LEU A 378 3.70 -7.84 -0.78
N THR A 379 3.49 -9.08 -0.34
CA THR A 379 4.21 -9.67 0.79
C THR A 379 5.67 -9.95 0.44
N VAL A 380 5.97 -10.44 -0.77
CA VAL A 380 7.35 -10.57 -1.25
C VAL A 380 8.07 -9.22 -1.21
N SER A 381 7.44 -8.14 -1.70
CA SER A 381 8.04 -6.80 -1.68
C SER A 381 8.33 -6.29 -0.25
N ARG A 382 7.41 -6.52 0.69
CA ARG A 382 7.55 -6.11 2.10
C ARG A 382 8.62 -6.94 2.82
N VAL A 383 8.65 -8.25 2.62
CA VAL A 383 9.64 -9.14 3.25
C VAL A 383 11.04 -8.86 2.72
N VAL A 384 11.20 -8.65 1.41
CA VAL A 384 12.48 -8.27 0.80
C VAL A 384 12.94 -6.89 1.31
N ARG A 385 12.04 -5.91 1.40
CA ARG A 385 12.34 -4.60 2.03
C ARG A 385 12.76 -4.74 3.49
N LYS A 386 12.15 -5.63 4.27
CA LYS A 386 12.39 -5.75 5.73
C LYS A 386 13.60 -6.62 6.09
N ARG A 387 14.08 -7.51 5.20
CA ARG A 387 15.23 -8.41 5.46
C ARG A 387 16.57 -7.98 4.88
N LEU A 388 16.59 -7.14 3.85
CA LEU A 388 17.84 -6.53 3.35
C LEU A 388 18.22 -5.25 4.13
N LEU A 389 17.43 -4.85 5.12
CA LEU A 389 17.52 -3.54 5.81
C LEU A 389 17.32 -3.52 7.36
N PRO A 390 17.45 -4.59 8.17
CA PRO A 390 17.47 -4.41 9.62
C PRO A 390 18.91 -4.49 10.15
N GLY A 391 19.50 -3.30 10.27
CA GLY A 391 20.83 -3.08 10.83
C GLY A 391 21.51 -1.94 10.10
N LEU A 392 21.08 -0.70 10.35
CA LEU A 392 21.76 0.58 10.02
C LEU A 392 20.83 1.74 10.39
N THR A 393 20.56 1.89 11.69
CA THR A 393 20.15 3.18 12.30
C THR A 393 21.33 3.72 13.09
N SER A 394 22.40 4.06 12.38
CA SER A 394 23.43 4.99 12.82
C SER A 394 24.36 5.32 11.64
N GLY A 395 24.49 6.62 11.34
CA GLY A 395 25.50 7.15 10.43
C GLY A 395 25.02 7.60 9.04
N GLN A 396 25.18 8.90 8.77
CA GLN A 396 24.86 9.63 7.53
C GLN A 396 25.64 9.18 6.27
N SER A 397 26.61 8.26 6.38
CA SER A 397 27.59 7.99 5.32
C SER A 397 27.26 6.81 4.37
N ARG A 398 26.11 6.11 4.51
CA ARG A 398 25.79 4.91 3.69
C ARG A 398 24.57 5.01 2.76
N ARG A 399 24.12 6.23 2.42
CA ARG A 399 22.97 6.44 1.52
C ARG A 399 23.24 6.01 0.05
N ASN A 400 24.50 5.93 -0.39
CA ASN A 400 24.83 5.93 -1.82
C ASN A 400 25.02 4.54 -2.47
N PHE A 401 25.14 3.44 -1.69
CA PHE A 401 25.34 2.09 -2.27
C PHE A 401 24.03 1.32 -2.55
N PHE A 402 22.92 1.69 -1.89
CA PHE A 402 21.69 0.87 -1.88
C PHE A 402 20.56 1.33 -2.83
N GLN A 403 20.71 2.50 -3.49
CA GLN A 403 19.77 2.95 -4.53
C GLN A 403 19.60 1.97 -5.72
N PRO A 404 20.67 1.39 -6.31
CA PRO A 404 20.52 0.54 -7.49
C PRO A 404 19.78 -0.77 -7.19
N ILE A 405 19.99 -1.38 -6.02
CA ILE A 405 19.31 -2.62 -5.60
C ILE A 405 17.82 -2.37 -5.32
N LYS A 406 17.48 -1.26 -4.63
CA LYS A 406 16.08 -0.85 -4.42
C LYS A 406 15.34 -0.61 -5.74
N ARG A 407 16.01 0.04 -6.71
CA ARG A 407 15.46 0.25 -8.07
C ARG A 407 15.25 -1.10 -8.77
N LEU A 408 16.22 -2.01 -8.76
CA LEU A 408 16.14 -3.33 -9.42
C LEU A 408 14.96 -4.18 -8.89
N VAL A 409 14.78 -4.23 -7.56
CA VAL A 409 13.68 -4.96 -6.92
C VAL A 409 12.33 -4.31 -7.23
N LYS A 410 12.24 -2.98 -7.16
CA LYS A 410 11.03 -2.23 -7.56
C LYS A 410 10.64 -2.56 -9.02
N TYR A 411 11.62 -2.61 -9.92
CA TYR A 411 11.39 -2.99 -11.33
C TYR A 411 10.90 -4.44 -11.47
N GLY A 412 11.49 -5.39 -10.75
CA GLY A 412 11.06 -6.79 -10.78
C GLY A 412 9.60 -6.98 -10.35
N VAL A 413 9.18 -6.26 -9.31
CA VAL A 413 7.79 -6.29 -8.80
C VAL A 413 6.80 -5.67 -9.79
N ILE A 414 7.11 -4.47 -10.31
CA ILE A 414 6.25 -3.81 -11.31
C ILE A 414 6.13 -4.67 -12.56
N ARG A 415 7.24 -5.28 -13.01
CA ARG A 415 7.23 -6.21 -14.14
C ARG A 415 6.32 -7.39 -13.89
N ALA A 416 6.44 -8.07 -12.75
CA ALA A 416 5.61 -9.22 -12.43
C ALA A 416 4.12 -8.87 -12.38
N GLY A 417 3.77 -7.71 -11.80
CA GLY A 417 2.40 -7.19 -11.77
C GLY A 417 1.85 -6.86 -13.16
N LEU A 418 2.67 -6.25 -14.03
CA LEU A 418 2.30 -5.96 -15.42
C LEU A 418 2.16 -7.24 -16.27
N GLU A 419 3.05 -8.22 -16.10
CA GLU A 419 2.96 -9.51 -16.80
C GLU A 419 1.68 -10.25 -16.39
N MET A 420 1.34 -10.27 -15.09
CA MET A 420 0.10 -10.87 -14.59
C MET A 420 -1.15 -10.15 -15.11
N SER A 421 -1.15 -8.82 -15.05
CA SER A 421 -2.25 -7.98 -15.54
C SER A 421 -2.43 -8.04 -17.07
N SER A 422 -1.38 -8.43 -17.81
CA SER A 422 -1.44 -8.59 -19.27
C SER A 422 -2.14 -9.88 -19.72
N LEU A 423 -2.40 -10.83 -18.81
CA LEU A 423 -3.08 -12.08 -19.13
C LEU A 423 -4.55 -11.83 -19.50
N PRO A 424 -5.05 -12.30 -20.66
CA PRO A 424 -6.43 -12.05 -21.10
C PRO A 424 -7.48 -12.45 -20.07
N ALA A 425 -7.32 -13.61 -19.43
CA ALA A 425 -8.24 -14.10 -18.39
C ALA A 425 -8.30 -13.17 -17.16
N VAL A 426 -7.18 -12.53 -16.80
CA VAL A 426 -7.12 -11.59 -15.67
C VAL A 426 -7.79 -10.27 -16.06
N ARG A 427 -7.52 -9.74 -17.26
CA ARG A 427 -8.15 -8.52 -17.76
C ARG A 427 -9.67 -8.66 -17.90
N SER A 428 -10.14 -9.78 -18.45
CA SER A 428 -11.56 -10.06 -18.64
C SER A 428 -12.30 -10.35 -17.33
N ALA A 429 -11.60 -10.73 -16.26
CA ALA A 429 -12.21 -10.96 -14.95
C ALA A 429 -12.53 -9.66 -14.19
N PHE A 430 -11.94 -8.52 -14.57
CA PHE A 430 -12.11 -7.24 -13.89
C PHE A 430 -12.49 -6.08 -14.82
N PRO A 431 -13.60 -6.19 -15.58
CA PRO A 431 -14.02 -5.12 -16.49
C PRO A 431 -14.34 -3.82 -15.75
N SER A 432 -14.75 -3.88 -14.48
CA SER A 432 -15.04 -2.71 -13.65
C SER A 432 -13.81 -1.91 -13.20
N PHE A 433 -12.59 -2.43 -13.43
CA PHE A 433 -11.36 -1.69 -13.14
C PHE A 433 -10.89 -0.82 -14.30
N ALA A 434 -11.35 -1.13 -15.51
CA ALA A 434 -11.19 -0.23 -16.64
C ALA A 434 -12.01 1.03 -16.37
N GLY A 435 -11.37 2.20 -16.48
CA GLY A 435 -12.07 3.48 -16.44
C GLY A 435 -12.85 3.73 -17.73
N ARG A 436 -13.49 4.90 -17.84
CA ARG A 436 -14.02 5.43 -19.12
C ARG A 436 -12.94 6.01 -20.03
N GLY A 437 -11.68 6.02 -19.61
CA GLY A 437 -10.57 6.35 -20.50
C GLY A 437 -9.19 6.35 -19.86
N VAL A 438 -8.18 6.76 -20.65
CA VAL A 438 -6.77 6.84 -20.25
C VAL A 438 -6.09 8.05 -20.88
N ILE A 439 -5.36 8.85 -20.11
CA ILE A 439 -4.43 9.83 -20.67
C ILE A 439 -3.01 9.24 -20.62
N PHE A 440 -2.33 9.18 -21.74
CA PHE A 440 -0.93 8.73 -21.82
C PHE A 440 0.05 9.90 -21.74
N THR A 441 1.15 9.75 -21.01
CA THR A 441 2.28 10.70 -20.96
C THR A 441 3.49 10.15 -21.69
N LEU A 442 4.07 11.00 -22.54
CA LEU A 442 5.31 10.83 -23.29
C LEU A 442 6.17 12.09 -23.12
N HIS A 443 7.47 12.04 -23.40
CA HIS A 443 8.33 13.24 -23.47
C HIS A 443 9.11 13.23 -24.78
N HIS A 444 10.07 12.32 -24.92
CA HIS A 444 10.82 12.15 -26.16
C HIS A 444 10.30 10.96 -26.99
N VAL A 445 10.16 11.17 -28.30
CA VAL A 445 9.98 10.09 -29.28
C VAL A 445 11.17 10.12 -30.23
N ARG A 446 12.08 9.16 -30.13
CA ARG A 446 13.31 9.15 -30.95
C ARG A 446 13.81 7.73 -31.25
N PRO A 447 14.50 7.51 -32.39
CA PRO A 447 15.04 6.20 -32.74
C PRO A 447 15.92 5.61 -31.61
N GLY A 448 15.84 4.29 -31.41
CA GLY A 448 16.66 3.60 -30.42
C GLY A 448 18.15 3.63 -30.81
N GLY A 449 19.01 4.12 -29.91
CA GLY A 449 20.47 4.10 -30.05
C GLY A 449 21.16 3.21 -29.02
N VAL A 450 22.48 3.02 -29.17
CA VAL A 450 23.30 2.35 -28.16
C VAL A 450 23.26 3.18 -26.87
N VAL A 451 22.60 2.65 -25.85
CA VAL A 451 22.50 3.31 -24.55
C VAL A 451 23.83 3.17 -23.82
N SER A 452 24.50 4.29 -23.58
CA SER A 452 25.68 4.37 -22.71
C SER A 452 25.40 3.73 -21.34
N ALA A 453 26.43 3.18 -20.69
CA ALA A 453 26.33 2.64 -19.32
C ALA A 453 25.79 3.66 -18.30
N PHE A 454 25.89 4.96 -18.61
CA PHE A 454 25.25 6.05 -17.89
C PHE A 454 24.32 6.82 -18.84
N ALA A 455 23.00 6.72 -18.59
CA ALA A 455 21.95 7.39 -19.34
C ALA A 455 20.77 7.72 -18.41
N PRO A 456 20.90 8.75 -17.55
CA PRO A 456 19.93 9.02 -16.47
C PRO A 456 18.55 9.41 -17.01
N ASN A 457 18.50 10.10 -18.16
CA ASN A 457 17.27 10.59 -18.79
C ASN A 457 16.66 9.61 -19.80
N VAL A 458 17.27 8.43 -20.02
CA VAL A 458 16.75 7.43 -20.99
C VAL A 458 15.32 7.00 -20.68
N GLN A 459 14.93 7.09 -19.40
CA GLN A 459 13.58 6.79 -18.96
C GLN A 459 12.53 7.75 -19.53
N LEU A 460 12.88 8.93 -20.04
CA LEU A 460 11.94 9.87 -20.68
C LEU A 460 11.75 9.62 -22.17
N SER A 461 12.46 8.63 -22.74
CA SER A 461 12.43 8.34 -24.17
C SER A 461 11.62 7.10 -24.50
N VAL A 462 10.82 7.19 -25.55
CA VAL A 462 10.24 6.05 -26.26
C VAL A 462 10.74 6.00 -27.70
N THR A 463 10.67 4.81 -28.30
CA THR A 463 10.94 4.65 -29.73
C THR A 463 9.69 4.93 -30.57
N PRO A 464 9.84 5.39 -31.83
CA PRO A 464 8.73 5.51 -32.77
C PRO A 464 7.94 4.19 -32.91
N GLN A 465 8.64 3.07 -32.97
CA GLN A 465 8.04 1.73 -33.05
C GLN A 465 7.17 1.44 -31.82
N PHE A 466 7.63 1.78 -30.62
CA PHE A 466 6.84 1.58 -29.41
C PHE A 466 5.64 2.52 -29.32
N LEU A 467 5.76 3.77 -29.77
CA LEU A 467 4.60 4.68 -29.86
C LEU A 467 3.51 4.08 -30.76
N GLU A 468 3.90 3.55 -31.92
CA GLU A 468 3.00 2.84 -32.82
C GLU A 468 2.35 1.63 -32.14
N GLU A 469 3.12 0.79 -31.44
CA GLU A 469 2.57 -0.32 -30.65
C GLU A 469 1.57 0.14 -29.58
N ALA A 470 1.82 1.29 -28.93
CA ALA A 470 0.96 1.84 -27.89
C ALA A 470 -0.37 2.34 -28.47
N ILE A 471 -0.34 3.03 -29.62
CA ILE A 471 -1.55 3.44 -30.35
C ILE A 471 -2.36 2.22 -30.75
N GLN A 472 -1.73 1.22 -31.37
CA GLN A 472 -2.41 -0.02 -31.74
C GLN A 472 -3.01 -0.73 -30.51
N ALA A 473 -2.31 -0.76 -29.38
CA ALA A 473 -2.83 -1.35 -28.15
C ALA A 473 -4.09 -0.63 -27.66
N ALA A 474 -4.13 0.70 -27.72
CA ALA A 474 -5.29 1.49 -27.34
C ALA A 474 -6.49 1.21 -28.26
N LEU A 475 -6.28 1.23 -29.57
CA LEU A 475 -7.31 0.94 -30.58
C LEU A 475 -7.84 -0.50 -30.45
N GLU A 476 -6.97 -1.49 -30.27
CA GLU A 476 -7.34 -2.89 -30.03
C GLU A 476 -8.10 -3.10 -28.71
N CYS A 477 -7.99 -2.19 -27.75
CA CYS A 477 -8.78 -2.18 -26.53
C CYS A 477 -10.11 -1.44 -26.68
N GLY A 478 -10.45 -0.94 -27.88
CA GLY A 478 -11.67 -0.20 -28.15
C GLY A 478 -11.67 1.24 -27.63
N LEU A 479 -10.50 1.80 -27.31
CA LEU A 479 -10.39 3.21 -26.92
C LEU A 479 -10.48 4.11 -28.16
N VAL A 480 -11.26 5.18 -28.05
CA VAL A 480 -11.39 6.23 -29.06
C VAL A 480 -10.40 7.35 -28.73
N PRO A 481 -9.41 7.61 -29.59
CA PRO A 481 -8.47 8.70 -29.37
C PRO A 481 -9.15 10.06 -29.55
N VAL A 482 -8.90 10.99 -28.62
CA VAL A 482 -9.48 12.34 -28.58
C VAL A 482 -8.43 13.36 -28.12
N HIS A 483 -8.66 14.64 -28.38
CA HIS A 483 -7.82 15.67 -27.74
C HIS A 483 -8.12 15.72 -26.24
N LEU A 484 -7.11 16.09 -25.45
CA LEU A 484 -7.21 16.10 -23.99
C LEU A 484 -8.35 16.99 -23.47
N HIS A 485 -8.56 18.16 -24.07
CA HIS A 485 -9.54 19.14 -23.61
C HIS A 485 -11.00 18.73 -23.90
N ASP A 486 -11.22 17.74 -24.77
CA ASP A 486 -12.56 17.19 -25.05
C ASP A 486 -12.99 16.15 -23.98
N LEU A 487 -12.03 15.53 -23.28
CA LEU A 487 -12.30 14.46 -22.33
C LEU A 487 -13.30 14.84 -21.24
N PRO A 488 -13.23 16.01 -20.59
CA PRO A 488 -14.21 16.38 -19.56
C PRO A 488 -15.66 16.37 -20.07
N ALA A 489 -15.91 16.91 -21.28
CA ALA A 489 -17.24 16.93 -21.87
C ALA A 489 -17.73 15.52 -22.23
N LEU A 490 -16.86 14.71 -22.83
CA LEU A 490 -17.17 13.31 -23.20
C LEU A 490 -17.45 12.43 -21.98
N LEU A 491 -16.75 12.67 -20.87
CA LEU A 491 -16.95 11.95 -19.61
C LEU A 491 -18.21 12.41 -18.86
N ALA A 492 -18.64 13.66 -19.06
CA ALA A 492 -19.85 14.20 -18.47
C ALA A 492 -21.12 13.67 -19.17
N ASP A 493 -21.02 13.30 -20.45
CA ASP A 493 -22.12 12.65 -21.17
C ASP A 493 -22.34 11.21 -20.68
N ASN A 494 -23.51 10.98 -20.08
CA ASN A 494 -23.94 9.67 -19.58
C ASN A 494 -24.51 8.77 -20.67
N HIS A 495 -24.83 9.31 -21.85
CA HIS A 495 -25.27 8.55 -23.01
C HIS A 495 -24.11 8.01 -23.86
N GLU A 496 -22.91 8.55 -23.62
CA GLU A 496 -21.70 8.14 -24.32
C GLU A 496 -21.14 6.84 -23.74
N GLY A 497 -21.38 5.72 -24.42
CA GLY A 497 -20.94 4.39 -23.99
C GLY A 497 -19.49 4.05 -24.33
N ARG A 498 -18.80 4.88 -25.12
CA ARG A 498 -17.42 4.61 -25.56
C ARG A 498 -16.41 4.93 -24.46
N SER A 499 -15.22 4.35 -24.59
CA SER A 499 -14.06 4.66 -23.75
C SER A 499 -13.03 5.42 -24.55
N PHE A 500 -12.32 6.34 -23.93
CA PHE A 500 -11.48 7.32 -24.62
C PHE A 500 -10.00 7.19 -24.28
N CYS A 501 -9.13 7.66 -25.16
CA CYS A 501 -7.74 7.94 -24.79
C CYS A 501 -7.26 9.29 -25.30
N ALA A 502 -6.34 9.90 -24.57
CA ALA A 502 -5.61 11.09 -25.01
C ALA A 502 -4.11 10.83 -24.94
N PHE A 503 -3.37 11.22 -25.97
CA PHE A 503 -1.91 11.15 -25.98
C PHE A 503 -1.34 12.54 -25.69
N THR A 504 -0.48 12.62 -24.68
CA THR A 504 0.14 13.87 -24.25
C THR A 504 1.66 13.76 -24.26
N LEU A 505 2.33 14.82 -24.71
CA LEU A 505 3.78 14.97 -24.71
C LEU A 505 4.15 16.24 -23.95
N ASP A 506 5.10 16.14 -23.01
CA ASP A 506 5.55 17.30 -22.22
C ASP A 506 6.80 17.96 -22.85
N ASP A 507 7.13 19.17 -22.37
CA ASP A 507 8.34 19.98 -22.65
C ASP A 507 8.55 20.57 -24.05
N GLY A 508 7.81 20.14 -25.08
CA GLY A 508 7.92 20.74 -26.43
C GLY A 508 9.14 20.31 -27.25
N TYR A 509 9.67 19.10 -27.01
CA TYR A 509 10.83 18.57 -27.74
C TYR A 509 10.61 18.52 -29.27
N ARG A 510 11.65 18.86 -30.04
CA ARG A 510 11.70 18.81 -31.51
C ARG A 510 11.38 17.43 -32.08
N ASN A 511 11.82 16.39 -31.37
CA ASN A 511 11.54 15.00 -31.76
C ASN A 511 10.05 14.60 -31.67
N ASN A 512 9.20 15.42 -31.04
CA ASN A 512 7.75 15.28 -31.12
C ASN A 512 7.23 15.63 -32.54
N ALA A 513 7.82 16.62 -33.21
CA ALA A 513 7.52 16.95 -34.59
C ALA A 513 8.12 15.92 -35.56
N ASP A 514 9.40 15.58 -35.36
CA ASP A 514 10.15 14.77 -36.33
C ASP A 514 9.72 13.30 -36.36
N TYR A 515 9.35 12.74 -35.19
CA TYR A 515 9.10 11.30 -35.07
C TYR A 515 7.72 10.96 -34.51
N ALA A 516 7.17 11.74 -33.58
CA ALA A 516 5.85 11.44 -33.03
C ALA A 516 4.72 11.83 -34.00
N ALA A 517 4.74 13.05 -34.53
CA ALA A 517 3.71 13.58 -35.42
C ALA A 517 3.44 12.69 -36.66
N PRO A 518 4.46 12.15 -37.38
CA PRO A 518 4.22 11.24 -38.49
C PRO A 518 3.45 9.96 -38.08
N ILE A 519 3.70 9.45 -36.87
CA ILE A 519 2.99 8.27 -36.37
C ILE A 519 1.55 8.63 -36.01
N PHE A 520 1.32 9.76 -35.32
CA PHE A 520 -0.03 10.21 -35.02
C PHE A 520 -0.86 10.43 -36.29
N ARG A 521 -0.26 11.05 -37.34
CA ARG A 521 -0.88 11.19 -38.68
C ARG A 521 -1.24 9.84 -39.30
N LYS A 522 -0.33 8.88 -39.26
CA LYS A 522 -0.56 7.53 -39.80
C LYS A 522 -1.82 6.86 -39.25
N TYR A 523 -2.15 7.12 -37.99
CA TYR A 523 -3.31 6.54 -37.31
C TYR A 523 -4.49 7.52 -37.15
N ALA A 524 -4.39 8.74 -37.69
CA ALA A 524 -5.34 9.84 -37.47
C ALA A 524 -5.68 10.06 -35.98
N VAL A 525 -4.66 9.99 -35.13
CA VAL A 525 -4.80 10.09 -33.68
C VAL A 525 -4.52 11.54 -33.25
N PRO A 526 -5.49 12.24 -32.64
CA PRO A 526 -5.23 13.52 -32.01
C PRO A 526 -4.30 13.39 -30.80
N TYR A 527 -3.47 14.41 -30.58
CA TYR A 527 -2.52 14.47 -29.48
C TYR A 527 -2.34 15.90 -28.96
N THR A 528 -1.71 16.02 -27.79
CA THR A 528 -1.47 17.31 -27.15
C THR A 528 -0.01 17.45 -26.75
N ILE A 529 0.65 18.54 -27.16
CA ILE A 529 2.00 18.89 -26.73
C ILE A 529 1.92 20.03 -25.72
N PHE A 530 2.50 19.84 -24.55
CA PHE A 530 2.61 20.87 -23.52
C PHE A 530 3.92 21.64 -23.69
N ILE A 531 3.81 22.97 -23.72
CA ILE A 531 4.90 23.87 -24.09
C ILE A 531 5.36 24.69 -22.87
N THR A 532 6.68 24.75 -22.70
CA THR A 532 7.36 25.62 -21.74
C THR A 532 8.06 26.75 -22.49
N PRO A 533 7.50 27.97 -22.52
CA PRO A 533 8.07 29.11 -23.25
C PRO A 533 9.53 29.43 -22.94
N GLY A 534 10.00 29.23 -21.70
CA GLY A 534 11.39 29.46 -21.35
C GLY A 534 12.37 28.61 -22.15
N PHE A 535 11.95 27.40 -22.57
CA PHE A 535 12.75 26.55 -23.44
C PHE A 535 12.66 26.99 -24.90
N VAL A 536 11.44 27.32 -25.39
CA VAL A 536 11.20 27.82 -26.74
C VAL A 536 12.01 29.09 -27.02
N GLU A 537 12.10 30.00 -26.05
CA GLU A 537 12.83 31.26 -26.17
C GLU A 537 14.30 31.16 -25.76
N ARG A 538 14.79 29.97 -25.38
CA ARG A 538 16.18 29.75 -24.94
C ARG A 538 16.57 30.62 -23.74
N THR A 539 15.61 30.95 -22.88
CA THR A 539 15.83 31.74 -21.65
C THR A 539 15.99 30.87 -20.40
N ARG A 540 15.69 29.57 -20.51
CA ARG A 540 15.88 28.57 -19.45
C ARG A 540 16.53 27.32 -20.00
N SER A 541 17.34 26.67 -19.18
CA SER A 541 17.97 25.38 -19.50
C SER A 541 17.08 24.20 -19.10
N LEU A 542 17.24 23.09 -19.81
CA LEU A 542 16.74 21.78 -19.37
C LEU A 542 17.71 21.21 -18.34
N TRP A 543 17.56 21.58 -17.07
CA TRP A 543 18.57 21.30 -16.04
C TRP A 543 18.95 19.82 -15.95
N TRP A 544 18.02 18.89 -16.21
CA TRP A 544 18.29 17.45 -16.20
C TRP A 544 19.15 17.01 -17.38
N GLU A 545 19.04 17.63 -18.55
CA GLU A 545 19.95 17.38 -19.68
C GLU A 545 21.30 18.06 -19.45
N THR A 546 21.31 19.28 -18.90
CA THR A 546 22.55 19.96 -18.49
C THR A 546 23.33 19.13 -17.47
N ALA A 547 22.67 18.65 -16.42
CA ALA A 547 23.28 17.83 -15.37
C ALA A 547 23.79 16.49 -15.93
N ALA A 548 23.05 15.86 -16.86
CA ALA A 548 23.49 14.65 -17.53
C ALA A 548 24.73 14.90 -18.39
N ALA A 549 24.76 16.00 -19.15
CA ALA A 549 25.89 16.38 -19.99
C ALA A 549 27.14 16.73 -19.15
N LEU A 550 26.97 17.50 -18.06
CA LEU A 550 28.05 17.83 -17.12
C LEU A 550 28.66 16.57 -16.51
N THR A 551 27.84 15.71 -15.91
CA THR A 551 28.31 14.46 -15.28
C THR A 551 28.88 13.47 -16.28
N GLN A 552 28.42 13.50 -17.54
CA GLN A 552 28.99 12.65 -18.59
C GLN A 552 30.36 13.15 -19.07
N LYS A 553 30.54 14.47 -19.21
CA LYS A 553 31.75 15.10 -19.76
C LYS A 553 32.88 15.27 -18.76
N ALA A 554 32.58 15.70 -17.53
CA ALA A 554 33.59 15.98 -16.52
C ALA A 554 34.03 14.69 -15.80
N ALA A 555 35.34 14.53 -15.55
CA ALA A 555 35.85 13.47 -14.67
C ALA A 555 35.60 13.78 -13.18
N SER A 556 35.54 15.08 -12.85
CA SER A 556 35.09 15.63 -11.57
C SER A 556 34.84 17.14 -11.71
N PHE A 557 34.04 17.72 -10.82
CA PHE A 557 33.80 19.16 -10.75
C PHE A 557 33.60 19.61 -9.30
N GLU A 558 33.89 20.87 -8.99
CA GLU A 558 33.56 21.47 -7.69
C GLU A 558 32.09 21.94 -7.72
N PHE A 559 31.35 21.68 -6.65
CA PHE A 559 29.94 22.11 -6.54
C PHE A 559 29.57 22.42 -5.09
N ASP A 560 28.76 23.45 -4.87
CA ASP A 560 28.21 23.79 -3.56
C ASP A 560 26.71 23.44 -3.47
N PHE A 561 26.41 22.41 -2.68
CA PHE A 561 25.06 21.93 -2.36
C PHE A 561 24.38 22.71 -1.21
N GLY A 562 24.94 23.84 -0.80
CA GLY A 562 24.46 24.69 0.30
C GLY A 562 25.23 24.51 1.61
N ALA A 563 26.29 23.70 1.62
CA ALA A 563 27.15 23.44 2.79
C ALA A 563 28.62 23.83 2.56
N GLY A 564 28.89 24.56 1.48
CA GLY A 564 30.23 24.89 1.00
C GLY A 564 30.63 24.06 -0.22
N PRO A 565 31.63 24.52 -0.98
CA PRO A 565 32.12 23.82 -2.16
C PRO A 565 32.73 22.46 -1.80
N GLU A 566 32.41 21.44 -2.58
CA GLU A 566 32.98 20.11 -2.47
C GLU A 566 33.29 19.50 -3.84
N GLN A 567 34.28 18.61 -3.90
CA GLN A 567 34.66 17.93 -5.13
C GLN A 567 33.73 16.75 -5.42
N VAL A 568 33.03 16.79 -6.56
CA VAL A 568 32.14 15.73 -7.04
C VAL A 568 32.85 14.89 -8.10
N ALA A 569 33.09 13.61 -7.81
CA ALA A 569 33.72 12.68 -8.75
C ALA A 569 32.71 12.15 -9.79
N CYS A 570 33.15 11.99 -11.04
CA CYS A 570 32.37 11.50 -12.19
C CYS A 570 33.16 10.56 -13.12
N ALA A 571 34.27 9.98 -12.65
CA ALA A 571 35.18 9.18 -13.49
C ALA A 571 34.61 7.81 -13.93
N SER A 572 33.68 7.23 -13.16
CA SER A 572 33.05 5.93 -13.42
C SER A 572 31.53 6.03 -13.59
N PRO A 573 30.87 5.09 -14.30
CA PRO A 573 29.41 5.11 -14.47
C PRO A 573 28.62 5.20 -13.15
N SER A 574 29.11 4.56 -12.08
CA SER A 574 28.49 4.65 -10.74
C SER A 574 28.63 6.05 -10.14
N GLN A 575 29.80 6.67 -10.26
CA GLN A 575 30.04 8.03 -9.79
C GLN A 575 29.20 9.06 -10.56
N LYS A 576 29.07 8.89 -11.88
CA LYS A 576 28.18 9.72 -12.71
C LYS A 576 26.72 9.62 -12.26
N ALA A 577 26.23 8.40 -12.00
CA ALA A 577 24.89 8.17 -11.48
C ALA A 577 24.68 8.79 -10.09
N GLU A 578 25.69 8.72 -9.22
CA GLU A 578 25.65 9.35 -7.90
C GLU A 578 25.65 10.88 -7.98
N ALA A 579 26.54 11.46 -8.78
CA ALA A 579 26.61 12.90 -9.01
C ALA A 579 25.30 13.46 -9.57
N PHE A 580 24.74 12.81 -10.60
CA PHE A 580 23.44 13.18 -11.16
C PHE A 580 22.33 13.14 -10.11
N THR A 581 22.28 12.06 -9.31
CA THR A 581 21.28 11.93 -8.23
C THR A 581 21.40 13.07 -7.22
N ARG A 582 22.62 13.49 -6.87
CA ARG A 582 22.86 14.61 -5.95
C ARG A 582 22.39 15.95 -6.53
N LEU A 583 22.64 16.20 -7.81
CA LEU A 583 22.15 17.39 -8.51
C LEU A 583 20.62 17.41 -8.58
N GLU A 584 19.98 16.27 -8.88
CA GLU A 584 18.53 16.11 -8.83
C GLU A 584 17.96 16.39 -7.44
N ASP A 585 18.55 15.80 -6.40
CA ASP A 585 18.15 16.02 -5.01
C ASP A 585 18.32 17.50 -4.60
N PHE A 586 19.34 18.19 -5.12
CA PHE A 586 19.56 19.61 -4.86
C PHE A 586 18.44 20.48 -5.44
N VAL A 587 18.10 20.28 -6.71
CA VAL A 587 16.96 20.96 -7.36
C VAL A 587 15.66 20.69 -6.60
N GLN A 588 15.47 19.46 -6.11
CA GLN A 588 14.27 19.07 -5.37
C GLN A 588 14.19 19.60 -3.93
N ASN A 589 15.30 19.91 -3.28
CA ASN A 589 15.30 20.32 -1.86
C ASN A 589 15.74 21.77 -1.62
N PHE A 590 16.17 22.48 -2.67
CA PHE A 590 16.59 23.86 -2.61
C PHE A 590 15.67 24.78 -3.43
N SER A 591 16.01 26.08 -3.48
CA SER A 591 15.44 27.03 -4.46
C SER A 591 15.77 26.53 -5.86
N GLU A 592 14.74 26.21 -6.65
CA GLU A 592 14.91 25.59 -7.96
C GLU A 592 15.64 26.52 -8.94
N ASP A 593 15.30 27.81 -8.96
CA ASP A 593 15.98 28.80 -9.78
C ASP A 593 17.48 28.89 -9.47
N GLU A 594 17.84 28.99 -8.19
CA GLU A 594 19.25 29.05 -7.76
C GLU A 594 19.98 27.73 -8.04
N ALA A 595 19.32 26.59 -7.83
CA ALA A 595 19.90 25.30 -8.09
C ALA A 595 20.23 25.11 -9.58
N VAL A 596 19.29 25.47 -10.47
CA VAL A 596 19.49 25.43 -11.91
C VAL A 596 20.59 26.39 -12.35
N GLU A 597 20.61 27.62 -11.83
CA GLU A 597 21.66 28.59 -12.15
C GLU A 597 23.06 28.10 -11.75
N ARG A 598 23.20 27.49 -10.57
CA ARG A 598 24.47 26.88 -10.13
C ARG A 598 24.89 25.71 -11.01
N ILE A 599 23.95 24.83 -11.39
CA ILE A 599 24.22 23.72 -12.32
C ILE A 599 24.72 24.27 -13.66
N ASP A 600 24.02 25.26 -14.20
CA ASP A 600 24.36 25.89 -15.47
C ASP A 600 25.71 26.60 -15.42
N HIS A 601 26.04 27.26 -14.31
CA HIS A 601 27.33 27.90 -14.11
C HIS A 601 28.48 26.87 -14.16
N VAL A 602 28.38 25.79 -13.39
CA VAL A 602 29.41 24.74 -13.35
C VAL A 602 29.47 23.99 -14.69
N ALA A 603 28.33 23.75 -15.34
CA ALA A 603 28.27 23.18 -16.68
C ALA A 603 29.11 23.99 -17.68
N ARG A 604 28.95 25.32 -17.70
CA ARG A 604 29.72 26.21 -18.59
C ARG A 604 31.22 26.17 -18.31
N GLN A 605 31.63 26.12 -17.04
CA GLN A 605 33.05 25.97 -16.66
C GLN A 605 33.68 24.68 -17.21
N HIS A 606 32.87 23.63 -17.39
CA HIS A 606 33.28 22.36 -18.00
C HIS A 606 32.96 22.27 -19.50
N GLY A 607 32.68 23.41 -20.15
CA GLY A 607 32.43 23.53 -21.58
C GLY A 607 31.13 22.84 -22.03
N VAL A 608 30.16 22.67 -21.15
CA VAL A 608 28.79 22.28 -21.50
C VAL A 608 27.98 23.55 -21.56
N ASP A 609 27.39 23.86 -22.72
CA ASP A 609 26.48 25.00 -22.87
C ASP A 609 25.03 24.54 -22.62
N PRO A 610 24.40 24.96 -21.51
CA PRO A 610 23.03 24.57 -21.18
C PRO A 610 22.01 25.02 -22.23
N ILE A 611 22.21 26.18 -22.86
CA ILE A 611 21.25 26.74 -23.81
C ILE A 611 21.40 26.09 -25.19
N ALA A 612 22.63 25.76 -25.60
CA ALA A 612 22.84 24.99 -26.84
C ALA A 612 22.14 23.62 -26.79
N ILE A 613 22.10 22.97 -25.61
CA ILE A 613 21.34 21.71 -25.41
C ILE A 613 19.84 21.95 -25.64
N VAL A 614 19.29 23.04 -25.10
CA VAL A 614 17.88 23.39 -25.32
C VAL A 614 17.61 23.68 -26.79
N ASP A 615 18.50 24.43 -27.44
CA ASP A 615 18.37 24.77 -28.85
C ASP A 615 18.34 23.52 -29.74
N GLU A 616 19.19 22.52 -29.46
CA GLU A 616 19.18 21.24 -30.15
C GLU A 616 17.88 20.46 -29.92
N LEU A 617 17.39 20.42 -28.69
CA LEU A 617 16.34 19.48 -28.27
C LEU A 617 14.91 20.01 -28.40
N VAL A 618 14.69 21.32 -28.31
CA VAL A 618 13.36 21.93 -28.19
C VAL A 618 13.01 22.72 -29.44
N MET A 619 11.74 22.62 -29.85
CA MET A 619 11.25 23.41 -30.98
C MET A 619 11.40 24.91 -30.69
N ASP A 620 11.74 25.68 -31.71
CA ASP A 620 11.58 27.14 -31.66
C ASP A 620 10.15 27.56 -32.02
N GLU A 621 9.91 28.88 -32.03
CA GLU A 621 8.61 29.45 -32.34
C GLU A 621 8.13 29.13 -33.77
N ASP A 622 9.03 29.13 -34.76
CA ASP A 622 8.68 28.90 -36.16
C ASP A 622 8.35 27.42 -36.40
N GLU A 623 9.08 26.50 -35.76
CA GLU A 623 8.78 25.07 -35.76
C GLU A 623 7.43 24.77 -35.09
N LEU A 624 7.09 25.45 -33.99
CA LEU A 624 5.78 25.33 -33.35
C LEU A 624 4.66 25.83 -34.27
N LYS A 625 4.83 27.00 -34.92
CA LYS A 625 3.87 27.53 -35.90
C LYS A 625 3.65 26.58 -37.07
N ALA A 626 4.71 25.98 -37.58
CA ALA A 626 4.65 25.00 -38.66
C ALA A 626 3.89 23.74 -38.22
N LEU A 627 4.19 23.21 -37.04
CA LEU A 627 3.51 22.03 -36.51
C LEU A 627 2.03 22.31 -36.20
N ALA A 628 1.68 23.53 -35.78
CA ALA A 628 0.30 23.94 -35.49
C ALA A 628 -0.65 23.96 -36.69
N GLN A 629 -0.12 23.85 -37.92
CA GLN A 629 -0.94 23.65 -39.11
C GLN A 629 -1.55 22.24 -39.19
N ASP A 630 -1.04 21.28 -38.41
CA ASP A 630 -1.59 19.94 -38.32
C ASP A 630 -2.86 19.93 -37.43
N PRO A 631 -4.04 19.55 -37.95
CA PRO A 631 -5.26 19.51 -37.15
C PRO A 631 -5.22 18.47 -36.02
N LEU A 632 -4.29 17.50 -36.06
CA LEU A 632 -4.19 16.46 -35.03
C LEU A 632 -3.43 16.93 -33.78
N VAL A 633 -2.69 18.04 -33.83
CA VAL A 633 -1.96 18.56 -32.67
C VAL A 633 -2.69 19.72 -32.03
N HIS A 634 -2.83 19.65 -30.70
CA HIS A 634 -3.17 20.81 -29.89
C HIS A 634 -2.03 21.13 -28.93
N PHE A 635 -1.90 22.41 -28.56
CA PHE A 635 -0.88 22.84 -27.63
C PHE A 635 -1.49 23.21 -26.28
N GLY A 636 -0.83 22.79 -25.21
CA GLY A 636 -1.19 23.11 -23.83
C GLY A 636 -0.09 23.90 -23.13
N ALA A 637 -0.41 24.53 -22.01
CA ALA A 637 0.55 25.29 -21.22
C ALA A 637 1.30 24.37 -20.22
N HIS A 638 2.58 24.66 -19.98
CA HIS A 638 3.48 23.90 -19.10
C HIS A 638 4.37 24.78 -18.22
N THR A 639 3.79 25.83 -17.64
CA THR A 639 4.51 26.94 -16.97
C THR A 639 5.48 27.68 -17.91
N VAL A 640 6.09 28.77 -17.47
CA VAL A 640 7.12 29.50 -18.22
C VAL A 640 8.47 28.83 -18.04
N THR A 641 8.80 28.39 -16.82
CA THR A 641 10.17 27.96 -16.45
C THR A 641 10.32 26.49 -16.07
N HIS A 642 9.25 25.69 -16.21
CA HIS A 642 9.20 24.30 -15.74
C HIS A 642 9.39 24.15 -14.21
N VAL A 643 8.98 25.17 -13.44
CA VAL A 643 9.16 25.15 -11.98
C VAL A 643 8.18 24.21 -11.28
N ASN A 644 8.62 23.60 -10.17
CA ASN A 644 7.69 22.97 -9.23
C ASN A 644 6.78 24.04 -8.59
N MET A 645 5.54 24.11 -9.07
CA MET A 645 4.55 25.12 -8.69
C MET A 645 4.22 25.15 -7.19
N ARG A 646 4.45 24.05 -6.44
CA ARG A 646 4.29 24.03 -4.97
C ARG A 646 5.38 24.77 -4.21
N LYS A 647 6.53 25.03 -4.84
CA LYS A 647 7.67 25.70 -4.21
C LYS A 647 7.67 27.20 -4.39
N VAL A 648 6.84 27.73 -5.28
CA VAL A 648 6.77 29.17 -5.54
C VAL A 648 5.62 29.82 -4.76
N ASP A 649 5.73 31.13 -4.55
CA ASP A 649 4.65 31.91 -3.94
C ASP A 649 3.47 32.13 -4.90
N ALA A 650 2.40 32.74 -4.41
CA ALA A 650 1.17 32.96 -5.17
C ALA A 650 1.37 33.91 -6.37
N THR A 651 2.24 34.92 -6.24
CA THR A 651 2.51 35.89 -7.30
C THR A 651 3.25 35.22 -8.45
N ARG A 652 4.29 34.45 -8.14
CA ARG A 652 5.04 33.69 -9.13
C ARG A 652 4.18 32.59 -9.75
N LEU A 653 3.36 31.90 -8.96
CA LEU A 653 2.42 30.90 -9.45
C LEU A 653 1.47 31.48 -10.51
N ALA A 654 0.86 32.62 -10.23
CA ALA A 654 -0.04 33.30 -11.17
C ALA A 654 0.69 33.73 -12.46
N TYR A 655 1.92 34.25 -12.31
CA TYR A 655 2.77 34.60 -13.46
C TYR A 655 3.10 33.38 -14.33
N GLU A 656 3.55 32.27 -13.73
CA GLU A 656 3.91 31.04 -14.44
C GLU A 656 2.75 30.49 -15.28
N ILE A 657 1.51 30.62 -14.79
CA ILE A 657 0.31 30.16 -15.51
C ILE A 657 -0.09 31.16 -16.61
N ALA A 658 -0.26 32.43 -16.25
CA ALA A 658 -0.78 33.45 -17.15
C ALA A 658 0.17 33.73 -18.32
N GLU A 659 1.46 33.86 -18.03
CA GLU A 659 2.46 34.17 -19.06
C GLU A 659 2.74 32.96 -19.96
N SER A 660 2.71 31.73 -19.40
CA SER A 660 2.79 30.51 -20.22
C SER A 660 1.62 30.44 -21.20
N THR A 661 0.41 30.71 -20.72
CA THR A 661 -0.81 30.75 -21.56
C THR A 661 -0.68 31.75 -22.70
N ARG A 662 -0.31 33.01 -22.37
CA ARG A 662 -0.20 34.11 -23.33
C ARG A 662 0.85 33.81 -24.41
N ARG A 663 2.00 33.27 -24.02
CA ARG A 663 3.09 32.97 -24.95
C ARG A 663 2.76 31.80 -25.86
N VAL A 664 2.20 30.73 -25.32
CA VAL A 664 1.74 29.59 -26.13
C VAL A 664 0.69 30.05 -27.14
N GLU A 665 -0.27 30.87 -26.73
CA GLU A 665 -1.26 31.46 -27.64
C GLU A 665 -0.61 32.28 -28.75
N ALA A 666 0.41 33.09 -28.44
CA ALA A 666 1.15 33.85 -29.44
C ALA A 666 1.92 32.96 -30.44
N TYR A 667 2.46 31.82 -30.00
CA TYR A 667 3.20 30.91 -30.87
C TYR A 667 2.27 30.18 -31.86
N VAL A 668 1.06 29.81 -31.47
CA VAL A 668 0.20 28.91 -32.27
C VAL A 668 -1.15 29.51 -32.69
N ASP A 669 -1.36 30.81 -32.41
CA ASP A 669 -2.58 31.58 -32.70
C ASP A 669 -3.87 30.95 -32.14
N ARG A 670 -3.73 30.21 -31.03
CA ARG A 670 -4.83 29.54 -30.33
C ARG A 670 -4.56 29.48 -28.84
N ARG A 671 -5.50 29.97 -28.03
CA ARG A 671 -5.41 29.87 -26.57
C ARG A 671 -5.38 28.41 -26.12
N PRO A 672 -4.38 27.98 -25.32
CA PRO A 672 -4.33 26.62 -24.82
C PRO A 672 -5.51 26.36 -23.87
N GLN A 673 -6.19 25.23 -24.06
CA GLN A 673 -7.33 24.80 -23.22
C GLN A 673 -6.94 23.76 -22.17
N SER A 674 -5.72 23.24 -22.24
CA SER A 674 -5.22 22.24 -21.31
C SER A 674 -3.88 22.64 -20.70
N PHE A 675 -3.62 22.14 -19.50
CA PHE A 675 -2.41 22.43 -18.72
C PHE A 675 -1.74 21.15 -18.20
N SER A 676 -0.41 21.10 -18.19
CA SER A 676 0.37 20.02 -17.54
C SER A 676 1.22 20.62 -16.44
N TYR A 677 1.21 20.02 -15.25
CA TYR A 677 2.07 20.48 -14.15
C TYR A 677 3.48 19.90 -14.32
N PRO A 678 4.55 20.73 -14.32
CA PRO A 678 5.92 20.24 -14.25
C PRO A 678 6.09 19.26 -13.09
N TYR A 679 6.80 18.16 -13.32
CA TYR A 679 6.95 16.99 -12.44
C TYR A 679 5.65 16.22 -12.14
N GLY A 680 4.55 16.91 -11.85
CA GLY A 680 3.19 16.40 -11.72
C GLY A 680 2.94 15.37 -10.62
N TRP A 681 3.92 15.03 -9.78
CA TRP A 681 3.73 14.07 -8.68
C TRP A 681 3.05 14.72 -7.47
N VAL A 682 2.64 13.92 -6.47
CA VAL A 682 1.89 14.38 -5.28
C VAL A 682 2.56 15.54 -4.52
N LYS A 683 3.90 15.60 -4.54
CA LYS A 683 4.68 16.69 -3.92
C LYS A 683 4.84 17.95 -4.77
N ALA A 684 4.37 17.94 -6.02
CA ALA A 684 4.48 19.06 -6.95
C ALA A 684 3.14 19.74 -7.25
N VAL A 685 2.02 19.09 -6.92
CA VAL A 685 0.66 19.60 -7.15
C VAL A 685 -0.18 19.45 -5.89
N GLY A 686 -0.77 20.54 -5.41
CA GLY A 686 -1.75 20.56 -4.32
C GLY A 686 -3.03 21.30 -4.74
N GLU A 687 -3.94 21.50 -3.78
CA GLU A 687 -5.21 22.21 -4.01
C GLU A 687 -4.98 23.67 -4.45
N ARG A 688 -3.92 24.32 -3.96
CA ARG A 688 -3.56 25.70 -4.33
C ARG A 688 -3.26 25.82 -5.82
N GLU A 689 -2.40 24.94 -6.35
CA GLU A 689 -2.02 24.93 -7.76
C GLU A 689 -3.20 24.52 -8.64
N ALA A 690 -3.96 23.51 -8.22
CA ALA A 690 -5.14 23.03 -8.93
C ALA A 690 -6.22 24.11 -9.06
N LYS A 691 -6.44 24.89 -8.00
CA LYS A 691 -7.33 26.03 -8.00
C LYS A 691 -6.82 27.15 -8.91
N ALA A 692 -5.53 27.51 -8.84
CA ALA A 692 -4.97 28.56 -9.69
C ALA A 692 -5.10 28.23 -11.19
N VAL A 693 -4.87 26.97 -11.58
CA VAL A 693 -5.08 26.50 -12.96
C VAL A 693 -6.56 26.50 -13.33
N HIS A 694 -7.45 26.12 -12.41
CA HIS A 694 -8.89 26.20 -12.65
C HIS A 694 -9.37 27.65 -12.86
N ASP A 695 -8.95 28.56 -11.99
CA ASP A 695 -9.29 29.99 -12.05
C ASP A 695 -8.72 30.66 -13.32
N ALA A 696 -7.62 30.15 -13.87
CA ALA A 696 -7.08 30.57 -15.16
C ALA A 696 -7.91 30.07 -16.38
N GLY A 697 -8.98 29.31 -16.16
CA GLY A 697 -9.94 28.91 -17.18
C GLY A 697 -9.52 27.71 -18.02
N PHE A 698 -8.72 26.80 -17.45
CA PHE A 698 -8.38 25.53 -18.10
C PHE A 698 -9.49 24.49 -17.88
N SER A 699 -9.93 23.83 -18.96
CA SER A 699 -10.98 22.80 -18.89
C SER A 699 -10.44 21.43 -18.45
N ALA A 700 -9.15 21.18 -18.69
CA ALA A 700 -8.46 19.97 -18.28
C ALA A 700 -7.02 20.28 -17.86
N ALA A 701 -6.57 19.74 -16.73
CA ALA A 701 -5.16 19.75 -16.38
C ALA A 701 -4.68 18.42 -15.83
N VAL A 702 -3.44 18.06 -16.16
CA VAL A 702 -2.91 16.71 -15.99
C VAL A 702 -1.70 16.63 -15.07
N THR A 703 -1.71 15.63 -14.21
CA THR A 703 -0.61 15.30 -13.27
C THR A 703 0.20 14.11 -13.81
N THR A 704 1.29 13.71 -13.14
CA THR A 704 1.98 12.43 -13.44
C THR A 704 1.54 11.29 -12.51
N GLN A 705 0.48 11.51 -11.73
CA GLN A 705 -0.09 10.49 -10.86
C GLN A 705 -0.72 9.38 -11.71
N ALA A 706 -0.31 8.14 -11.43
CA ALA A 706 -0.69 6.98 -12.22
C ALA A 706 -2.18 6.62 -12.04
N GLY A 707 -2.96 6.58 -13.12
CA GLY A 707 -4.37 6.20 -13.05
C GLY A 707 -5.08 6.16 -14.39
N VAL A 708 -6.24 5.50 -14.40
CA VAL A 708 -7.24 5.59 -15.47
C VAL A 708 -8.28 6.65 -15.11
N ILE A 709 -9.07 7.09 -16.08
CA ILE A 709 -10.07 8.13 -15.90
C ILE A 709 -11.44 7.50 -15.74
N ASP A 710 -12.22 7.98 -14.79
CA ASP A 710 -13.64 7.68 -14.66
C ASP A 710 -14.42 8.95 -14.34
N PRO A 711 -15.77 8.94 -14.35
CA PRO A 711 -16.57 10.15 -14.12
C PRO A 711 -16.26 10.90 -12.83
N ARG A 712 -15.72 10.25 -11.77
CA ARG A 712 -15.33 10.93 -10.53
C ARG A 712 -14.16 11.89 -10.73
N CYS A 713 -13.34 11.66 -11.76
CA CYS A 713 -12.28 12.61 -12.12
C CYS A 713 -12.82 13.99 -12.53
N LEU A 714 -14.12 14.10 -12.88
CA LEU A 714 -14.77 15.37 -13.17
C LEU A 714 -14.97 16.24 -11.93
N GLU A 715 -14.88 15.68 -10.72
CA GLU A 715 -14.87 16.49 -9.49
C GLU A 715 -13.63 17.38 -9.41
N LYS A 716 -12.53 16.97 -10.07
CA LYS A 716 -11.24 17.66 -10.08
C LYS A 716 -10.63 17.65 -11.49
N PRO A 717 -11.23 18.36 -12.46
CA PRO A 717 -10.82 18.31 -13.88
C PRO A 717 -9.44 18.93 -14.12
N THR A 718 -8.92 19.69 -13.15
CA THR A 718 -7.55 20.23 -13.17
C THR A 718 -6.53 19.34 -12.46
N GLN A 719 -6.86 18.09 -12.12
CA GLN A 719 -5.95 17.12 -11.50
C GLN A 719 -6.09 15.72 -12.11
N LEU A 720 -6.29 15.63 -13.43
CA LEU A 720 -6.48 14.35 -14.11
C LEU A 720 -5.22 13.47 -14.01
N PRO A 721 -5.36 12.17 -13.72
CA PRO A 721 -4.24 11.24 -13.67
C PRO A 721 -3.76 10.88 -15.08
N ARG A 722 -2.50 10.46 -15.20
CA ARG A 722 -1.90 10.01 -16.45
C ARG A 722 -1.21 8.66 -16.29
N VAL A 723 -1.13 7.92 -17.40
CA VAL A 723 -0.37 6.69 -17.53
C VAL A 723 0.91 7.00 -18.30
N SER A 724 2.03 6.96 -17.60
CA SER A 724 3.33 7.15 -18.24
C SER A 724 3.68 5.96 -19.15
N LEU A 725 3.88 6.23 -20.44
CA LEU A 725 4.46 5.28 -21.40
C LEU A 725 5.99 5.32 -21.40
N ASN A 726 6.56 6.30 -20.70
CA ASN A 726 7.97 6.44 -20.46
C ASN A 726 8.50 5.31 -19.55
N GLY A 727 9.81 5.15 -19.48
CA GLY A 727 10.48 4.22 -18.57
C GLY A 727 10.76 2.84 -19.18
N ARG A 728 10.90 1.82 -18.33
CA ARG A 728 11.46 0.50 -18.73
C ARG A 728 10.44 -0.53 -19.21
N PHE A 729 9.15 -0.17 -19.25
CA PHE A 729 8.05 -1.12 -19.53
C PHE A 729 7.39 -0.88 -20.89
N GLN A 730 8.24 -0.70 -21.92
CA GLN A 730 7.82 -0.39 -23.28
C GLN A 730 7.54 -1.64 -24.11
N LYS A 731 6.39 -2.28 -23.86
CA LYS A 731 5.88 -3.38 -24.69
C LYS A 731 4.38 -3.23 -24.89
N LYS A 732 3.87 -3.51 -26.09
CA LYS A 732 2.43 -3.52 -26.41
C LYS A 732 1.55 -4.18 -25.32
N ARG A 733 1.97 -5.34 -24.80
CA ARG A 733 1.22 -6.07 -23.75
C ARG A 733 1.12 -5.33 -22.41
N PHE A 734 2.14 -4.53 -22.06
CA PHE A 734 2.13 -3.72 -20.84
C PHE A 734 1.24 -2.49 -21.01
N VAL A 735 1.16 -1.92 -22.22
CA VAL A 735 0.18 -0.87 -22.54
C VAL A 735 -1.23 -1.39 -22.33
N LYS A 736 -1.57 -2.58 -22.84
CA LYS A 736 -2.87 -3.22 -22.60
C LYS A 736 -3.15 -3.47 -21.11
N ALA A 737 -2.14 -3.86 -20.35
CA ALA A 737 -2.25 -4.04 -18.91
C ALA A 737 -2.52 -2.70 -18.18
N LEU A 738 -1.85 -1.62 -18.57
CA LEU A 738 -2.07 -0.29 -18.00
C LEU A 738 -3.46 0.25 -18.34
N ILE A 739 -3.94 0.02 -19.57
CA ILE A 739 -5.31 0.39 -20.01
C ILE A 739 -6.38 -0.27 -19.12
N SER A 740 -6.14 -1.49 -18.64
CA SER A 740 -7.10 -2.21 -17.80
C SER A 740 -7.37 -1.56 -16.44
N GLY A 741 -6.54 -0.60 -16.02
CA GLY A 741 -6.62 0.03 -14.71
C GLY A 741 -6.22 -0.85 -13.53
N LEU A 742 -6.07 -2.16 -13.74
CA LEU A 742 -5.69 -3.14 -12.72
C LEU A 742 -4.39 -2.76 -11.98
N PRO A 743 -3.29 -2.34 -12.65
CA PRO A 743 -2.06 -1.95 -11.96
C PRO A 743 -2.23 -0.79 -10.96
N PHE A 744 -3.20 0.11 -11.18
CA PHE A 744 -3.41 1.30 -10.35
C PHE A 744 -4.32 1.04 -9.15
N ARG A 745 -4.91 -0.16 -9.02
CA ARG A 745 -5.63 -0.55 -7.79
C ARG A 745 -4.70 -1.01 -6.66
N PHE A 746 -3.40 -1.09 -6.94
CA PHE A 746 -2.35 -1.53 -6.02
C PHE A 746 -1.36 -0.43 -5.62
N ILE A 747 -1.52 0.77 -6.20
CA ILE A 747 -0.75 2.00 -5.92
C ILE A 747 -1.67 2.93 -5.16
#